data_AF-A0A358N853-F1
#
_entry.id   AF-A0A358N853-F1
#
_cell.length_a   1.000
_cell.length_b   1.000
_cell.length_c   1.000
_cell.angle_alpha   90.00
_cell.angle_beta   90.00
_cell.angle_gamma   90.00
#
_symmetry.space_group_name_H-M   'P 1'
#
loop_
_entity.id
_entity.type
_entity.pdbx_description
1 polymer ?
#
loop_
_entity_poly.entity_id
_entity_poly.type
_entity_poly.pdbx_seq_one_letter_code
_entity_poly.pdbx_strand_id
1 'polypeptide(L)'
;MESALSEEGLGIQFGPYEFRIQSPIEEIAVAVHTLYGDREFRASRQCPDFRVRVDPGLHKLRSCVYASVNGEIWKRWPKRLTVGALEWVCNWCFFRGTARKFALHAATAEVPSGEGAIVFPGLSGAGKSTLAATLMLSGWRLLSDEVALFDLHDKQLTGLGRSTVLKGRSLELISGGFPDNAILGPAGRMLEPPGPVAHLRPSGESTAISGQQFRPLAFCFPERRPNESAKLEKYETAACFTNLSQLGLNYRFLGPDSFETLLSLTETCPAFRLVYTNATDAEKLLRKLGSDGNLLKNISSHLSVSPLSQATPNPESGQDTEEIEYRGATALQETNLQVASGKHEATSLAKTENTTAAAKSQTNTNAAHFDSVRHQLIAILRGELNWMSLTLPEWDTLLLHACHFDLASQLATTIQRCNNSLHAPVEAKPTLDHALQAVAFNHKLHKFELRFLKRIAEASHTRPILLKGAAYLACNHLWADGRKTNDVDLLLAANSLHRFEDALQQEDYEPDAELSASDRRYYRKWLHELPPYKHLYRKLEVDVHFRLLPVSDPRSFSVEEWIERSMPVNGLNPFRVLDPVDQVLHAIINLGHTGEFRRATRDTWDISCLTNPSILGHENAKSDQQVLEFDWQELHHRTEQLRLQKTVSNILLLGEELVGLSIPEHFIEDITGKSKDRSRRSVIYRTMKMASLPDGPTLRSRKRYHALWAMEHYPLPKLNTWLDPLTWTKRFHFMTDE
;
A
#
# COMPACT_ATOMS: atom_id res chain seq x y z
N MET A 1 -11.82 -8.34 -28.68
CA MET A 1 -11.46 -8.36 -27.25
C MET A 1 -10.02 -7.94 -27.03
N GLU A 2 -9.03 -8.53 -27.70
CA GLU A 2 -7.61 -8.13 -27.58
C GLU A 2 -7.36 -6.64 -27.84
N SER A 3 -7.85 -6.10 -28.97
CA SER A 3 -7.74 -4.66 -29.26
C SER A 3 -8.40 -3.80 -28.16
N ALA A 4 -9.63 -4.14 -27.74
CA ALA A 4 -10.32 -3.46 -26.64
C ALA A 4 -9.54 -3.50 -25.31
N LEU A 5 -8.90 -4.63 -24.97
CA LEU A 5 -8.09 -4.78 -23.76
C LEU A 5 -6.78 -3.97 -23.84
N SER A 6 -6.18 -3.86 -25.03
CA SER A 6 -4.92 -3.13 -25.23
C SER A 6 -5.09 -1.61 -25.31
N GLU A 7 -6.25 -1.14 -25.79
CA GLU A 7 -6.55 0.27 -26.05
C GLU A 7 -7.36 0.90 -24.90
N GLU A 8 -8.69 0.92 -25.02
CA GLU A 8 -9.60 1.61 -24.09
C GLU A 8 -9.73 0.88 -22.74
N GLY A 9 -9.50 -0.43 -22.72
CA GLY A 9 -9.71 -1.30 -21.57
C GLY A 9 -11.10 -1.90 -21.51
N LEU A 10 -11.20 -3.03 -20.82
CA LEU A 10 -12.42 -3.82 -20.69
C LEU A 10 -13.08 -3.57 -19.34
N GLY A 11 -14.36 -3.20 -19.34
CA GLY A 11 -15.17 -3.09 -18.14
C GLY A 11 -15.61 -4.46 -17.64
N ILE A 12 -15.27 -4.82 -16.41
CA ILE A 12 -15.72 -6.04 -15.74
C ILE A 12 -16.22 -5.68 -14.34
N GLN A 13 -17.42 -6.11 -14.01
CA GLN A 13 -17.99 -5.94 -12.67
C GLN A 13 -17.62 -7.14 -11.79
N PHE A 14 -17.04 -6.90 -10.61
CA PHE A 14 -16.85 -7.91 -9.57
C PHE A 14 -17.54 -7.48 -8.29
N GLY A 15 -18.63 -8.18 -7.94
CA GLY A 15 -19.49 -7.75 -6.84
C GLY A 15 -20.03 -6.33 -7.07
N PRO A 16 -19.82 -5.39 -6.13
CA PRO A 16 -20.31 -4.03 -6.25
C PRO A 16 -19.37 -3.11 -7.05
N TYR A 17 -18.17 -3.56 -7.41
CA TYR A 17 -17.13 -2.70 -8.00
C TYR A 17 -16.97 -2.96 -9.48
N GLU A 18 -16.75 -1.88 -10.24
CA GLU A 18 -16.37 -1.95 -11.65
C GLU A 18 -14.86 -1.78 -11.85
N PHE A 19 -14.30 -2.70 -12.61
CA PHE A 19 -12.89 -2.72 -12.98
C PHE A 19 -12.76 -2.38 -14.45
N ARG A 20 -11.84 -1.48 -14.77
CA ARG A 20 -11.29 -1.32 -16.13
C ARG A 20 -9.98 -2.09 -16.21
N ILE A 21 -9.98 -3.23 -16.89
CA ILE A 21 -8.78 -4.03 -17.09
C ILE A 21 -8.13 -3.65 -18.43
N GLN A 22 -6.85 -3.31 -18.39
CA GLN A 22 -6.05 -2.99 -19.57
C GLN A 22 -4.78 -3.84 -19.62
N SER A 23 -4.47 -4.41 -20.78
CA SER A 23 -3.20 -5.09 -20.99
C SER A 23 -2.90 -5.28 -22.48
N PRO A 24 -1.66 -5.04 -22.93
CA PRO A 24 -1.20 -5.46 -24.25
C PRO A 24 -0.71 -6.93 -24.28
N ILE A 25 -0.84 -7.70 -23.20
CA ILE A 25 -0.34 -9.07 -23.10
C ILE A 25 -1.43 -10.06 -23.56
N GLU A 26 -1.14 -10.83 -24.60
CA GLU A 26 -2.05 -11.85 -25.18
C GLU A 26 -2.50 -12.90 -24.13
N GLU A 27 -1.57 -13.36 -23.27
CA GLU A 27 -1.89 -14.30 -22.19
C GLU A 27 -3.00 -13.79 -21.25
N ILE A 28 -3.09 -12.47 -21.04
CA ILE A 28 -4.16 -11.87 -20.25
C ILE A 28 -5.48 -11.87 -21.01
N ALA A 29 -5.46 -11.62 -22.32
CA ALA A 29 -6.67 -11.74 -23.14
C ALA A 29 -7.23 -13.17 -23.07
N VAL A 30 -6.38 -14.19 -23.23
CA VAL A 30 -6.77 -15.60 -23.09
C VAL A 30 -7.33 -15.89 -21.69
N ALA A 31 -6.66 -15.41 -20.64
CA ALA A 31 -7.12 -15.60 -19.26
C ALA A 31 -8.48 -14.92 -19.00
N VAL A 32 -8.66 -13.67 -19.44
CA VAL A 32 -9.92 -12.93 -19.29
C VAL A 32 -11.06 -13.64 -20.01
N HIS A 33 -10.84 -14.10 -21.24
CA HIS A 33 -11.86 -14.87 -21.98
C HIS A 33 -12.21 -16.19 -21.29
N THR A 34 -11.21 -16.91 -20.79
CA THR A 34 -11.40 -18.22 -20.18
C THR A 34 -12.09 -18.12 -18.81
N LEU A 35 -11.61 -17.21 -17.95
CA LEU A 35 -12.04 -17.09 -16.56
C LEU A 35 -13.28 -16.22 -16.39
N TYR A 36 -13.51 -15.26 -17.28
CA TYR A 36 -14.61 -14.31 -17.19
C TYR A 36 -15.60 -14.43 -18.37
N GLY A 37 -15.51 -15.51 -19.15
CA GLY A 37 -16.35 -15.70 -20.35
C GLY A 37 -17.86 -15.79 -20.08
N ASP A 38 -18.30 -16.12 -18.86
CA ASP A 38 -19.71 -16.12 -18.47
C ASP A 38 -20.22 -14.73 -18.03
N ARG A 39 -19.37 -13.71 -18.07
CA ARG A 39 -19.72 -12.34 -17.72
C ARG A 39 -20.03 -11.53 -18.97
N GLU A 40 -20.92 -10.56 -18.81
CA GLU A 40 -21.14 -9.55 -19.82
C GLU A 40 -19.92 -8.62 -19.88
N PHE A 41 -19.21 -8.64 -21.01
CA PHE A 41 -18.16 -7.67 -21.29
C PHE A 41 -18.80 -6.34 -21.69
N ARG A 42 -18.55 -5.29 -20.91
CA ARG A 42 -19.12 -3.96 -21.14
C ARG A 42 -18.02 -2.98 -21.55
N ALA A 43 -18.42 -1.93 -22.27
CA ALA A 43 -17.60 -0.74 -22.34
C ALA A 43 -17.40 -0.21 -20.91
N SER A 44 -16.16 0.15 -20.57
CA SER A 44 -15.88 0.63 -19.22
C SER A 44 -16.59 1.97 -18.97
N ARG A 45 -17.11 2.17 -17.75
CA ARG A 45 -17.58 3.48 -17.28
C ARG A 45 -16.51 4.54 -17.49
N GLN A 46 -16.96 5.78 -17.67
CA GLN A 46 -16.07 6.93 -17.81
C GLN A 46 -15.20 7.17 -16.58
N CYS A 47 -15.66 6.76 -15.38
CA CYS A 47 -14.91 6.76 -14.13
C CYS A 47 -15.19 5.43 -13.37
N PRO A 48 -14.35 4.39 -13.54
CA PRO A 48 -14.49 3.10 -12.86
C PRO A 48 -13.92 3.17 -11.43
N ASP A 49 -14.32 2.25 -10.55
CA ASP A 49 -13.76 2.16 -9.19
C ASP A 49 -12.26 1.82 -9.22
N PHE A 50 -11.86 0.92 -10.12
CA PHE A 50 -10.48 0.48 -10.27
C PHE A 50 -10.04 0.42 -11.73
N ARG A 51 -8.98 1.17 -12.05
CA ARG A 51 -8.19 1.00 -13.29
C ARG A 51 -7.06 0.02 -13.01
N VAL A 52 -7.19 -1.21 -13.49
CA VAL A 52 -6.15 -2.24 -13.36
C VAL A 52 -5.43 -2.38 -14.68
N ARG A 53 -4.11 -2.23 -14.65
CA ARG A 53 -3.28 -2.38 -15.84
C ARG A 53 -2.14 -3.34 -15.59
N VAL A 54 -1.92 -4.27 -16.53
CA VAL A 54 -0.80 -5.21 -16.47
C VAL A 54 -0.01 -5.11 -17.77
N ASP A 55 1.23 -4.63 -17.69
CA ASP A 55 2.07 -4.43 -18.87
C ASP A 55 3.38 -5.24 -18.77
N PRO A 56 3.94 -5.64 -19.92
CA PRO A 56 5.24 -6.27 -19.96
C PRO A 56 6.33 -5.30 -19.53
N GLY A 57 7.39 -5.85 -18.97
CA GLY A 57 8.49 -5.11 -18.38
C GLY A 57 9.81 -5.81 -18.56
N LEU A 58 10.88 -5.03 -18.44
CA LEU A 58 12.23 -5.53 -18.26
C LEU A 58 12.78 -4.94 -16.97
N HIS A 59 13.47 -5.78 -16.21
CA HIS A 59 14.16 -5.37 -14.99
C HIS A 59 15.42 -6.22 -14.85
N LYS A 60 16.58 -5.60 -14.65
CA LYS A 60 17.88 -6.29 -14.66
C LYS A 60 18.00 -7.29 -15.84
N LEU A 61 17.55 -6.87 -17.03
CA LEU A 61 17.49 -7.67 -18.27
C LEU A 61 16.56 -8.90 -18.26
N ARG A 62 15.82 -9.15 -17.17
CA ARG A 62 14.82 -10.23 -17.08
C ARG A 62 13.43 -9.73 -17.41
N SER A 63 12.67 -10.54 -18.16
CA SER A 63 11.27 -10.26 -18.47
C SER A 63 10.40 -10.36 -17.21
N CYS A 64 9.59 -9.35 -17.00
CA CYS A 64 8.67 -9.25 -15.89
C CYS A 64 7.34 -8.65 -16.34
N VAL A 65 6.36 -8.65 -15.44
CA VAL A 65 5.10 -7.93 -15.59
C VAL A 65 4.98 -6.92 -14.47
N TYR A 66 4.52 -5.73 -14.82
CA TYR A 66 4.18 -4.70 -13.85
C TYR A 66 2.67 -4.61 -13.80
N ALA A 67 2.10 -4.69 -12.60
CA ALA A 67 0.69 -4.40 -12.41
C ALA A 67 0.52 -3.09 -11.64
N SER A 68 -0.38 -2.25 -12.14
CA SER A 68 -0.73 -0.97 -11.53
C SER A 68 -2.22 -0.86 -11.29
N VAL A 69 -2.59 -0.19 -10.20
CA VAL A 69 -3.97 0.15 -9.85
C VAL A 69 -4.07 1.66 -9.72
N ASN A 70 -5.00 2.28 -10.44
CA ASN A 70 -5.24 3.73 -10.38
C ASN A 70 -3.94 4.56 -10.56
N GLY A 71 -3.00 4.08 -11.38
CA GLY A 71 -1.74 4.78 -11.67
C GLY A 71 -0.60 4.51 -10.68
N GLU A 72 -0.87 3.83 -9.57
CA GLU A 72 0.15 3.34 -8.63
C GLU A 72 0.65 1.97 -9.09
N ILE A 73 1.98 1.80 -9.20
CA ILE A 73 2.57 0.47 -9.44
C ILE A 73 2.46 -0.29 -8.12
N TRP A 74 1.72 -1.40 -8.13
CA TRP A 74 1.55 -2.20 -6.92
C TRP A 74 2.74 -3.12 -6.68
N LYS A 75 3.04 -3.99 -7.66
CA LYS A 75 4.17 -4.90 -7.60
C LYS A 75 4.62 -5.31 -9.00
N ARG A 76 5.82 -5.86 -9.07
CA ARG A 76 6.41 -6.48 -10.25
C ARG A 76 6.51 -7.99 -10.03
N TRP A 77 6.21 -8.78 -11.06
CA TRP A 77 6.32 -10.23 -11.01
C TRP A 77 7.13 -10.82 -12.16
N PRO A 78 7.68 -12.03 -11.97
CA PRO A 78 8.17 -12.83 -13.07
C PRO A 78 7.10 -13.03 -14.16
N LYS A 79 7.51 -13.04 -15.43
CA LYS A 79 6.60 -13.26 -16.58
C LYS A 79 5.77 -14.55 -16.44
N ARG A 80 6.29 -15.60 -15.80
CA ARG A 80 5.57 -16.87 -15.57
C ARG A 80 4.36 -16.77 -14.61
N LEU A 81 4.12 -15.61 -14.01
CA LEU A 81 2.99 -15.36 -13.10
C LEU A 81 2.07 -14.25 -13.65
N THR A 82 2.04 -14.01 -14.96
CA THR A 82 1.21 -12.96 -15.60
C THR A 82 -0.24 -12.98 -15.12
N VAL A 83 -0.91 -14.13 -15.24
CA VAL A 83 -2.33 -14.27 -14.83
C VAL A 83 -2.48 -14.13 -13.32
N GLY A 84 -1.56 -14.72 -12.55
CA GLY A 84 -1.54 -14.56 -11.10
C GLY A 84 -1.42 -13.09 -10.66
N ALA A 85 -0.58 -12.31 -11.34
CA ALA A 85 -0.43 -10.88 -11.05
C ALA A 85 -1.75 -10.11 -11.25
N LEU A 86 -2.50 -10.38 -12.33
CA LEU A 86 -3.82 -9.79 -12.53
C LEU A 86 -4.77 -10.17 -11.39
N GLU A 87 -4.90 -11.47 -11.10
CA GLU A 87 -5.84 -11.98 -10.11
C GLU A 87 -5.54 -11.50 -8.68
N TRP A 88 -4.26 -11.46 -8.30
CA TRP A 88 -3.83 -10.96 -7.00
C TRP A 88 -4.06 -9.45 -6.86
N VAL A 89 -3.85 -8.67 -7.93
CA VAL A 89 -4.16 -7.24 -7.92
C VAL A 89 -5.65 -6.98 -7.83
N CYS A 90 -6.48 -7.70 -8.60
CA CYS A 90 -7.92 -7.58 -8.50
C CYS A 90 -8.42 -7.95 -7.09
N ASN A 91 -7.85 -9.00 -6.49
CA ASN A 91 -8.13 -9.33 -5.08
C ASN A 91 -7.76 -8.17 -4.16
N TRP A 92 -6.57 -7.59 -4.32
CA TRP A 92 -6.10 -6.45 -3.52
C TRP A 92 -7.01 -5.21 -3.65
N CYS A 93 -7.59 -4.94 -4.81
CA CYS A 93 -8.53 -3.83 -5.00
C CYS A 93 -9.74 -3.91 -4.05
N PHE A 94 -10.25 -5.10 -3.72
CA PHE A 94 -11.36 -5.22 -2.77
C PHE A 94 -11.00 -4.66 -1.40
N PHE A 95 -9.76 -4.85 -0.95
CA PHE A 95 -9.26 -4.29 0.32
C PHE A 95 -9.22 -2.75 0.30
N ARG A 96 -9.04 -2.14 -0.87
CA ARG A 96 -9.09 -0.67 -1.02
C ARG A 96 -10.52 -0.16 -1.22
N GLY A 97 -11.41 -0.92 -1.84
CA GLY A 97 -12.82 -0.52 -2.07
C GLY A 97 -13.71 -0.59 -0.83
N THR A 98 -13.20 -1.06 0.30
CA THR A 98 -13.98 -1.42 1.48
C THR A 98 -14.32 -0.28 2.44
N ALA A 99 -14.41 0.97 1.98
CA ALA A 99 -14.65 2.10 2.89
C ALA A 99 -15.90 1.93 3.78
N ARG A 100 -16.87 1.12 3.34
CA ARG A 100 -18.09 0.77 4.09
C ARG A 100 -18.31 -0.73 4.26
N LYS A 101 -17.26 -1.54 4.08
CA LYS A 101 -17.37 -3.01 4.11
C LYS A 101 -16.28 -3.62 4.97
N PHE A 102 -16.62 -4.59 5.80
CA PHE A 102 -15.63 -5.39 6.52
C PHE A 102 -15.16 -6.54 5.62
N ALA A 103 -13.85 -6.59 5.36
CA ALA A 103 -13.23 -7.64 4.56
C ALA A 103 -12.58 -8.69 5.46
N LEU A 104 -12.97 -9.94 5.28
CA LEU A 104 -12.47 -11.09 6.05
C LEU A 104 -11.80 -12.09 5.11
N HIS A 105 -10.64 -12.62 5.49
CA HIS A 105 -9.99 -13.69 4.73
C HIS A 105 -10.74 -15.02 4.91
N ALA A 106 -11.67 -15.29 4.00
CA ALA A 106 -12.56 -16.44 4.07
C ALA A 106 -13.13 -16.79 2.69
N ALA A 107 -13.37 -18.08 2.48
CA ALA A 107 -14.24 -18.54 1.39
C ALA A 107 -15.71 -18.45 1.82
N THR A 108 -16.62 -18.27 0.88
CA THR A 108 -18.06 -18.10 1.12
C THR A 108 -18.86 -18.79 0.04
N ALA A 109 -19.83 -19.61 0.44
CA ALA A 109 -20.70 -20.33 -0.48
C ALA A 109 -22.15 -20.31 0.04
N GLU A 110 -23.08 -20.12 -0.88
CA GLU A 110 -24.51 -20.18 -0.58
C GLU A 110 -24.97 -21.63 -0.41
N VAL A 111 -25.78 -21.87 0.62
CA VAL A 111 -26.37 -23.20 0.79
C VAL A 111 -27.35 -23.50 -0.35
N PRO A 112 -27.45 -24.76 -0.82
CA PRO A 112 -28.35 -25.13 -1.91
C PRO A 112 -29.84 -24.82 -1.64
N SER A 113 -30.24 -24.69 -0.37
CA SER A 113 -31.60 -24.28 0.03
C SER A 113 -31.91 -22.80 -0.25
N GLY A 114 -30.90 -21.97 -0.52
CA GLY A 114 -31.05 -20.53 -0.77
C GLY A 114 -31.30 -19.69 0.48
N GLU A 115 -31.20 -20.26 1.69
CA GLU A 115 -31.46 -19.54 2.95
C GLU A 115 -30.38 -18.50 3.31
N GLY A 116 -29.18 -18.60 2.73
CA GLY A 116 -28.05 -17.73 3.01
C GLY A 116 -26.70 -18.38 2.68
N ALA A 117 -25.61 -17.85 3.23
CA ALA A 117 -24.26 -18.31 2.94
C ALA A 117 -23.49 -18.74 4.18
N ILE A 118 -22.66 -19.77 4.03
CA ILE A 118 -21.69 -20.22 5.04
C ILE A 118 -20.36 -19.55 4.74
N VAL A 119 -19.70 -19.08 5.80
CA VAL A 119 -18.38 -18.46 5.75
C VAL A 119 -17.37 -19.48 6.23
N PHE A 120 -16.25 -19.63 5.52
CA PHE A 120 -15.17 -20.56 5.82
C PHE A 120 -13.87 -19.77 6.09
N PRO A 121 -13.68 -19.23 7.30
CA PRO A 121 -12.48 -18.47 7.65
C PRO A 121 -11.29 -19.40 7.85
N GLY A 122 -10.10 -18.91 7.54
CA GLY A 122 -8.86 -19.64 7.84
C GLY A 122 -7.65 -19.02 7.16
N LEU A 123 -6.46 -19.38 7.61
CA LEU A 123 -5.20 -18.93 6.99
C LEU A 123 -4.98 -19.59 5.63
N SER A 124 -4.05 -19.05 4.85
CA SER A 124 -3.55 -19.71 3.63
C SER A 124 -3.06 -21.12 3.96
N GLY A 125 -3.43 -22.11 3.14
CA GLY A 125 -3.09 -23.52 3.38
C GLY A 125 -4.08 -24.31 4.24
N ALA A 126 -5.07 -23.68 4.91
CA ALA A 126 -6.10 -24.37 5.68
C ALA A 126 -7.06 -25.25 4.85
N GLY A 127 -6.92 -25.26 3.51
CA GLY A 127 -7.76 -26.04 2.61
C GLY A 127 -9.01 -25.32 2.10
N LYS A 128 -9.15 -24.00 2.36
CA LYS A 128 -10.28 -23.17 1.92
C LYS A 128 -10.54 -23.27 0.42
N SER A 129 -9.55 -22.97 -0.41
CA SER A 129 -9.71 -22.98 -1.88
C SER A 129 -10.05 -24.35 -2.45
N THR A 130 -9.53 -25.42 -1.86
CA THR A 130 -9.93 -26.78 -2.24
C THR A 130 -11.39 -27.05 -1.89
N LEU A 131 -11.83 -26.67 -0.68
CA LEU A 131 -13.21 -26.83 -0.24
C LEU A 131 -14.17 -25.97 -1.08
N ALA A 132 -13.84 -24.69 -1.29
CA ALA A 132 -14.59 -23.75 -2.10
C ALA A 132 -14.78 -24.24 -3.55
N ALA A 133 -13.69 -24.67 -4.19
CA ALA A 133 -13.75 -25.26 -5.53
C ALA A 133 -14.61 -26.53 -5.56
N THR A 134 -14.47 -27.41 -4.56
CA THR A 134 -15.28 -28.64 -4.48
C THR A 134 -16.77 -28.33 -4.30
N LEU A 135 -17.12 -27.37 -3.43
CA LEU A 135 -18.50 -26.92 -3.23
C LEU A 135 -19.08 -26.39 -4.54
N MET A 136 -18.36 -25.49 -5.22
CA MET A 136 -18.80 -24.90 -6.49
C MET A 136 -19.02 -25.95 -7.57
N LEU A 137 -18.06 -26.87 -7.75
CA LEU A 137 -18.15 -27.94 -8.75
C LEU A 137 -19.20 -29.00 -8.40
N SER A 138 -19.66 -29.03 -7.15
CA SER A 138 -20.78 -29.85 -6.68
C SER A 138 -22.13 -29.12 -6.75
N GLY A 139 -22.20 -27.96 -7.41
CA GLY A 139 -23.43 -27.20 -7.64
C GLY A 139 -23.82 -26.23 -6.52
N TRP A 140 -22.89 -25.86 -5.64
CA TRP A 140 -23.10 -24.70 -4.76
C TRP A 140 -22.80 -23.41 -5.52
N ARG A 141 -23.45 -22.31 -5.14
CA ARG A 141 -23.12 -20.98 -5.67
C ARG A 141 -22.03 -20.36 -4.81
N LEU A 142 -20.84 -20.20 -5.38
CA LEU A 142 -19.68 -19.63 -4.68
C LEU A 142 -19.75 -18.10 -4.72
N LEU A 143 -19.77 -17.47 -3.55
CA LEU A 143 -19.75 -16.01 -3.44
C LEU A 143 -18.31 -15.50 -3.65
N SER A 144 -17.34 -16.10 -2.97
CA SER A 144 -15.92 -15.74 -3.01
C SER A 144 -15.05 -16.84 -2.41
N ASP A 145 -13.80 -16.99 -2.85
CA ASP A 145 -12.82 -17.93 -2.27
C ASP A 145 -11.87 -17.27 -1.25
N GLU A 146 -11.49 -16.02 -1.50
CA GLU A 146 -10.37 -15.37 -0.80
C GLU A 146 -10.82 -14.29 0.19
N VAL A 147 -11.89 -13.57 -0.16
CA VAL A 147 -12.35 -12.39 0.58
C VAL A 147 -13.87 -12.45 0.74
N ALA A 148 -14.33 -12.57 1.99
CA ALA A 148 -15.72 -12.33 2.35
C ALA A 148 -15.92 -10.83 2.61
N LEU A 149 -16.85 -10.20 1.90
CA LEU A 149 -17.19 -8.79 2.10
C LEU A 149 -18.53 -8.67 2.83
N PHE A 150 -18.48 -8.21 4.07
CA PHE A 150 -19.65 -7.86 4.87
C PHE A 150 -19.96 -6.38 4.75
N ASP A 151 -21.21 -6.00 4.55
CA ASP A 151 -21.63 -4.61 4.71
C ASP A 151 -21.59 -4.21 6.19
N LEU A 152 -21.09 -3.02 6.51
CA LEU A 152 -20.99 -2.59 7.92
C LEU A 152 -22.35 -2.30 8.56
N HIS A 153 -23.38 -1.95 7.77
CA HIS A 153 -24.70 -1.58 8.27
C HIS A 153 -25.59 -2.81 8.47
N ASP A 154 -25.82 -3.60 7.41
CA ASP A 154 -26.75 -4.73 7.46
C ASP A 154 -26.07 -6.10 7.65
N LYS A 155 -24.73 -6.13 7.64
CA LYS A 155 -23.90 -7.32 7.92
C LYS A 155 -24.11 -8.44 6.89
N GLN A 156 -24.69 -8.13 5.74
CA GLN A 156 -24.85 -9.09 4.66
C GLN A 156 -23.54 -9.29 3.88
N LEU A 157 -23.40 -10.50 3.35
CA LEU A 157 -22.30 -10.92 2.49
C LEU A 157 -22.58 -10.55 1.05
N THR A 158 -21.61 -9.91 0.37
CA THR A 158 -21.73 -9.64 -1.05
C THR A 158 -21.06 -10.75 -1.89
N GLY A 159 -21.79 -11.31 -2.86
CA GLY A 159 -21.22 -12.23 -3.85
C GLY A 159 -20.26 -11.50 -4.81
N LEU A 160 -19.03 -11.97 -4.96
CA LEU A 160 -18.03 -11.40 -5.87
C LEU A 160 -17.98 -12.12 -7.23
N GLY A 161 -18.28 -13.43 -7.23
CA GLY A 161 -18.23 -14.30 -8.42
C GLY A 161 -16.83 -14.44 -9.01
N ARG A 162 -15.79 -14.37 -8.17
CA ARG A 162 -14.38 -14.35 -8.60
C ARG A 162 -13.87 -15.74 -9.00
N SER A 163 -12.77 -15.78 -9.73
CA SER A 163 -12.03 -17.02 -9.98
C SER A 163 -11.42 -17.55 -8.68
N THR A 164 -11.30 -18.87 -8.55
CA THR A 164 -10.67 -19.53 -7.39
C THR A 164 -9.22 -19.83 -7.71
N VAL A 165 -8.29 -19.44 -6.82
CA VAL A 165 -6.85 -19.66 -7.01
C VAL A 165 -6.49 -21.07 -6.54
N LEU A 166 -5.97 -21.91 -7.43
CA LEU A 166 -5.54 -23.27 -7.10
C LEU A 166 -4.02 -23.40 -7.23
N LYS A 167 -3.38 -23.94 -6.19
CA LYS A 167 -1.92 -24.08 -6.09
C LYS A 167 -1.53 -25.51 -5.74
N GLY A 168 -0.48 -26.02 -6.39
CA GLY A 168 0.12 -27.32 -6.08
C GLY A 168 -0.91 -28.45 -6.00
N ARG A 169 -0.93 -29.16 -4.87
CA ARG A 169 -1.85 -30.29 -4.62
C ARG A 169 -3.33 -29.93 -4.79
N SER A 170 -3.74 -28.70 -4.48
CA SER A 170 -5.14 -28.29 -4.65
C SER A 170 -5.55 -28.29 -6.12
N LEU A 171 -4.64 -27.90 -7.02
CA LEU A 171 -4.87 -27.94 -8.46
C LEU A 171 -5.01 -29.40 -8.94
N GLU A 172 -4.09 -30.27 -8.52
CA GLU A 172 -4.11 -31.70 -8.87
C GLU A 172 -5.41 -32.38 -8.43
N LEU A 173 -5.86 -32.12 -7.19
CA LEU A 173 -7.08 -32.69 -6.64
C LEU A 173 -8.33 -32.26 -7.42
N ILE A 174 -8.42 -30.98 -7.80
CA ILE A 174 -9.58 -30.47 -8.53
C ILE A 174 -9.57 -30.94 -9.98
N SER A 175 -8.41 -30.88 -10.67
CA SER A 175 -8.27 -31.37 -12.04
C SER A 175 -8.57 -32.87 -12.16
N GLY A 176 -8.14 -33.68 -11.18
CA GLY A 176 -8.40 -35.11 -11.18
C GLY A 176 -9.81 -35.49 -10.72
N GLY A 177 -10.40 -34.73 -9.79
CA GLY A 177 -11.72 -35.01 -9.23
C GLY A 177 -12.89 -34.54 -10.10
N PHE A 178 -12.69 -33.54 -10.96
CA PHE A 178 -13.74 -32.92 -11.78
C PHE A 178 -13.26 -32.63 -13.22
N PRO A 179 -12.77 -33.62 -13.97
CA PRO A 179 -12.12 -33.40 -15.27
C PRO A 179 -13.04 -32.74 -16.31
N ASP A 180 -14.34 -33.04 -16.28
CA ASP A 180 -15.31 -32.53 -17.28
C ASP A 180 -15.86 -31.14 -16.91
N ASN A 181 -15.77 -30.73 -15.64
CA ASN A 181 -16.40 -29.50 -15.13
C ASN A 181 -15.40 -28.41 -14.74
N ALA A 182 -14.13 -28.76 -14.47
CA ALA A 182 -13.13 -27.80 -14.01
C ALA A 182 -12.44 -27.07 -15.18
N ILE A 183 -12.98 -25.90 -15.56
CA ILE A 183 -12.35 -25.03 -16.57
C ILE A 183 -11.26 -24.19 -15.92
N LEU A 184 -10.00 -24.43 -16.30
CA LEU A 184 -8.83 -23.74 -15.77
C LEU A 184 -8.27 -22.73 -16.77
N GLY A 185 -7.90 -21.55 -16.27
CA GLY A 185 -7.15 -20.56 -17.05
C GLY A 185 -5.67 -20.94 -17.24
N PRO A 186 -4.89 -20.12 -17.97
CA PRO A 186 -3.46 -20.37 -18.18
C PRO A 186 -2.71 -20.58 -16.86
N ALA A 187 -1.89 -21.64 -16.82
CA ALA A 187 -1.14 -22.01 -15.63
C ALA A 187 0.21 -21.27 -15.55
N GLY A 188 0.53 -20.80 -14.36
CA GLY A 188 1.84 -20.29 -13.98
C GLY A 188 2.60 -21.27 -13.09
N ARG A 189 3.85 -20.91 -12.75
CA ARG A 189 4.68 -21.68 -11.81
C ARG A 189 5.24 -20.78 -10.72
N MET A 190 4.88 -21.09 -9.48
CA MET A 190 5.48 -20.50 -8.28
C MET A 190 6.82 -21.18 -7.99
N LEU A 191 7.76 -20.43 -7.45
CA LEU A 191 9.02 -20.98 -6.94
C LEU A 191 8.97 -21.21 -5.43
N GLU A 192 8.16 -20.44 -4.70
CA GLU A 192 8.08 -20.53 -3.24
C GLU A 192 6.62 -20.38 -2.76
N PRO A 193 6.02 -21.47 -2.23
CA PRO A 193 6.47 -22.85 -2.40
C PRO A 193 6.47 -23.26 -3.90
N PRO A 194 7.40 -24.12 -4.36
CA PRO A 194 7.43 -24.55 -5.74
C PRO A 194 6.16 -25.31 -6.13
N GLY A 195 5.51 -24.91 -7.21
CA GLY A 195 4.33 -25.62 -7.69
C GLY A 195 3.59 -24.91 -8.82
N PRO A 196 2.73 -25.64 -9.53
CA PRO A 196 1.83 -25.03 -10.50
C PRO A 196 0.80 -24.16 -9.79
N VAL A 197 0.39 -23.07 -10.44
CA VAL A 197 -0.73 -22.23 -10.03
C VAL A 197 -1.63 -22.00 -11.23
N ALA A 198 -2.94 -22.19 -11.06
CA ALA A 198 -3.94 -21.89 -12.07
C ALA A 198 -5.19 -21.33 -11.39
N HIS A 199 -6.07 -20.76 -12.19
CA HIS A 199 -7.31 -20.16 -11.72
C HIS A 199 -8.48 -20.95 -12.28
N LEU A 200 -9.41 -21.33 -11.40
CA LEU A 200 -10.63 -22.02 -11.77
C LEU A 200 -11.71 -21.00 -12.11
N ARG A 201 -12.33 -21.17 -13.28
CA ARG A 201 -13.46 -20.37 -13.74
C ARG A 201 -14.64 -20.54 -12.76
N PRO A 202 -15.30 -19.46 -12.33
CA PRO A 202 -16.53 -19.57 -11.56
C PRO A 202 -17.64 -20.23 -12.38
N SER A 203 -18.53 -21.00 -11.76
CA SER A 203 -19.72 -21.52 -12.46
C SER A 203 -20.63 -20.38 -12.93
N GLY A 204 -21.43 -20.60 -13.96
CA GLY A 204 -22.41 -19.61 -14.44
C GLY A 204 -23.34 -19.14 -13.32
N GLU A 205 -23.76 -20.04 -12.44
CA GLU A 205 -24.59 -19.72 -11.27
C GLU A 205 -23.86 -18.85 -10.24
N SER A 206 -22.57 -19.11 -9.98
CA SER A 206 -21.73 -18.29 -9.10
C SER A 206 -21.47 -16.90 -9.70
N THR A 207 -21.40 -16.83 -11.02
CA THR A 207 -21.29 -15.55 -11.75
C THR A 207 -22.58 -14.75 -11.67
N ALA A 208 -23.74 -15.41 -11.80
CA ALA A 208 -25.06 -14.78 -11.78
C ALA A 208 -25.40 -14.10 -10.42
N ILE A 209 -24.82 -14.59 -9.32
CA ILE A 209 -25.01 -13.99 -7.99
C ILE A 209 -24.04 -12.85 -7.68
N SER A 210 -23.14 -12.49 -8.60
CA SER A 210 -22.21 -11.38 -8.42
C SER A 210 -22.97 -10.07 -8.14
N GLY A 211 -22.68 -9.44 -7.00
CA GLY A 211 -23.29 -8.19 -6.53
C GLY A 211 -24.51 -8.39 -5.62
N GLN A 212 -25.08 -9.60 -5.56
CA GLN A 212 -26.19 -9.91 -4.66
C GLN A 212 -25.73 -10.00 -3.20
N GLN A 213 -26.65 -9.74 -2.27
CA GLN A 213 -26.42 -9.80 -0.83
C GLN A 213 -27.00 -11.08 -0.24
N PHE A 214 -26.28 -11.67 0.71
CA PHE A 214 -26.61 -12.94 1.35
C PHE A 214 -26.50 -12.83 2.86
N ARG A 215 -27.46 -13.42 3.58
CA ARG A 215 -27.38 -13.52 5.03
C ARG A 215 -26.27 -14.51 5.43
N PRO A 216 -25.36 -14.16 6.36
CA PRO A 216 -24.44 -15.13 6.94
C PRO A 216 -25.19 -16.11 7.86
N LEU A 217 -25.02 -17.42 7.61
CA LEU A 217 -25.69 -18.48 8.37
C LEU A 217 -24.81 -19.07 9.47
N ALA A 218 -23.52 -19.26 9.20
CA ALA A 218 -22.57 -19.85 10.13
C ALA A 218 -21.12 -19.55 9.73
N PHE A 219 -20.22 -19.60 10.71
CA PHE A 219 -18.77 -19.66 10.48
C PHE A 219 -18.28 -21.10 10.63
N CYS A 220 -17.64 -21.65 9.60
CA CYS A 220 -17.12 -23.02 9.58
C CYS A 220 -15.61 -22.99 9.32
N PHE A 221 -14.80 -23.13 10.37
CA PHE A 221 -13.34 -23.16 10.28
C PHE A 221 -12.88 -24.52 9.71
N PRO A 222 -12.35 -24.58 8.47
CA PRO A 222 -11.92 -25.82 7.87
C PRO A 222 -10.59 -26.28 8.46
N GLU A 223 -10.53 -27.56 8.86
CA GLU A 223 -9.34 -28.20 9.37
C GLU A 223 -9.15 -29.57 8.71
N ARG A 224 -8.18 -29.65 7.80
CA ARG A 224 -7.90 -30.89 7.09
C ARG A 224 -7.03 -31.81 7.94
N ARG A 225 -7.59 -32.91 8.44
CA ARG A 225 -6.88 -33.93 9.20
C ARG A 225 -6.89 -35.27 8.46
N PRO A 226 -5.73 -35.91 8.23
CA PRO A 226 -5.69 -37.23 7.60
C PRO A 226 -6.43 -38.27 8.44
N ASN A 227 -7.13 -39.19 7.77
CA ASN A 227 -7.81 -40.35 8.37
C ASN A 227 -8.95 -40.02 9.35
N GLU A 228 -9.45 -38.79 9.37
CA GLU A 228 -10.67 -38.44 10.12
C GLU A 228 -11.89 -38.33 9.18
N SER A 229 -13.02 -38.87 9.64
CA SER A 229 -14.32 -38.69 8.98
C SER A 229 -14.80 -37.24 9.12
N ALA A 230 -15.51 -36.74 8.11
CA ALA A 230 -16.07 -35.38 8.15
C ALA A 230 -17.01 -35.20 9.36
N LYS A 231 -16.71 -34.22 10.21
CA LYS A 231 -17.53 -33.87 11.39
C LYS A 231 -17.50 -32.36 11.67
N LEU A 232 -18.50 -31.89 12.39
CA LEU A 232 -18.59 -30.52 12.89
C LEU A 232 -18.56 -30.50 14.41
N GLU A 233 -17.66 -29.70 14.96
CA GLU A 233 -17.52 -29.48 16.40
C GLU A 233 -17.89 -28.02 16.71
N LYS A 234 -18.57 -27.78 17.84
CA LYS A 234 -18.92 -26.41 18.25
C LYS A 234 -17.64 -25.60 18.47
N TYR A 235 -17.62 -24.37 17.94
CA TYR A 235 -16.54 -23.43 18.15
C TYR A 235 -16.98 -22.37 19.17
N GLU A 236 -16.13 -22.08 20.15
CA GLU A 236 -16.44 -21.10 21.19
C GLU A 236 -16.56 -19.68 20.60
N THR A 237 -17.56 -18.91 21.05
CA THR A 237 -17.82 -17.55 20.54
C THR A 237 -16.64 -16.61 20.77
N ALA A 238 -16.02 -16.63 21.94
CA ALA A 238 -14.85 -15.79 22.24
C ALA A 238 -13.66 -16.13 21.32
N ALA A 239 -13.36 -17.43 21.17
CA ALA A 239 -12.35 -17.89 20.24
C ALA A 239 -12.67 -17.51 18.78
N CYS A 240 -13.95 -17.56 18.39
CA CYS A 240 -14.40 -17.15 17.05
C CYS A 240 -14.06 -15.68 16.81
N PHE A 241 -14.44 -14.79 17.74
CA PHE A 241 -14.13 -13.36 17.67
C PHE A 241 -12.63 -13.11 17.54
N THR A 242 -11.81 -13.73 18.40
CA THR A 242 -10.35 -13.58 18.34
C THR A 242 -9.80 -14.00 16.99
N ASN A 243 -10.16 -15.17 16.48
CA ASN A 243 -9.65 -15.66 15.19
C ASN A 243 -10.13 -14.80 14.01
N LEU A 244 -11.40 -14.40 13.99
CA LEU A 244 -11.93 -13.55 12.94
C LEU A 244 -11.29 -12.16 12.95
N SER A 245 -10.96 -11.61 14.12
CA SER A 245 -10.25 -10.32 14.22
C SER A 245 -8.86 -10.38 13.60
N GLN A 246 -8.17 -11.53 13.72
CA GLN A 246 -6.85 -11.76 13.12
C GLN A 246 -6.94 -12.01 11.60
N LEU A 247 -8.04 -12.61 11.14
CA LEU A 247 -8.32 -12.82 9.72
C LEU A 247 -8.97 -11.60 9.04
N GLY A 248 -9.34 -10.58 9.82
CA GLY A 248 -9.96 -9.34 9.36
C GLY A 248 -8.95 -8.47 8.64
N LEU A 249 -9.08 -8.41 7.32
CA LEU A 249 -8.10 -7.82 6.42
C LEU A 249 -7.97 -6.30 6.55
N ASN A 250 -9.08 -5.63 6.87
CA ASN A 250 -9.17 -4.20 7.10
C ASN A 250 -9.67 -3.87 8.52
N TYR A 251 -9.60 -4.82 9.45
CA TYR A 251 -10.10 -4.67 10.82
C TYR A 251 -9.49 -3.46 11.52
N ARG A 252 -8.16 -3.35 11.54
CA ARG A 252 -7.46 -2.21 12.16
C ARG A 252 -7.79 -0.88 11.48
N PHE A 253 -7.99 -0.91 10.16
CA PHE A 253 -8.27 0.28 9.34
C PHE A 253 -9.65 0.88 9.64
N LEU A 254 -10.67 0.03 9.77
CA LEU A 254 -12.04 0.45 10.10
C LEU A 254 -12.22 0.76 11.60
N GLY A 255 -11.38 0.19 12.47
CA GLY A 255 -11.38 0.52 13.89
C GLY A 255 -12.71 0.13 14.57
N PRO A 256 -13.37 1.04 15.32
CA PRO A 256 -14.57 0.72 16.10
C PRO A 256 -15.68 0.05 15.28
N ASP A 257 -15.94 0.51 14.06
CA ASP A 257 -17.01 -0.03 13.22
C ASP A 257 -16.82 -1.53 12.96
N SER A 258 -15.59 -1.95 12.64
CA SER A 258 -15.30 -3.38 12.43
C SER A 258 -15.33 -4.20 13.72
N PHE A 259 -15.01 -3.60 14.88
CA PHE A 259 -15.13 -4.26 16.17
C PHE A 259 -16.60 -4.59 16.45
N GLU A 260 -17.49 -3.61 16.32
CA GLU A 260 -18.94 -3.76 16.55
C GLU A 260 -19.60 -4.68 15.52
N THR A 261 -19.22 -4.57 14.24
CA THR A 261 -19.68 -5.49 13.20
C THR A 261 -19.27 -6.92 13.53
N LEU A 262 -18.01 -7.14 13.89
CA LEU A 262 -17.50 -8.48 14.18
C LEU A 262 -18.13 -9.08 15.44
N LEU A 263 -18.26 -8.31 16.52
CA LEU A 263 -18.91 -8.74 17.76
C LEU A 263 -20.32 -9.24 17.48
N SER A 264 -21.11 -8.43 16.78
CA SER A 264 -22.49 -8.78 16.44
C SER A 264 -22.57 -9.99 15.48
N LEU A 265 -21.65 -10.13 14.52
CA LEU A 265 -21.59 -11.33 13.68
C LEU A 265 -21.32 -12.58 14.51
N THR A 266 -20.41 -12.51 15.49
CA THR A 266 -20.09 -13.67 16.35
C THR A 266 -21.20 -14.03 17.33
N GLU A 267 -22.03 -13.08 17.73
CA GLU A 267 -23.21 -13.33 18.58
C GLU A 267 -24.39 -13.91 17.81
N THR A 268 -24.54 -13.53 16.53
CA THR A 268 -25.71 -13.89 15.71
C THR A 268 -25.49 -15.13 14.84
N CYS A 269 -24.25 -15.43 14.46
CA CYS A 269 -23.91 -16.58 13.64
C CYS A 269 -23.22 -17.67 14.47
N PRO A 270 -23.75 -18.91 14.51
CA PRO A 270 -23.05 -20.02 15.15
C PRO A 270 -21.72 -20.32 14.45
N ALA A 271 -20.75 -20.75 15.24
CA ALA A 271 -19.41 -21.08 14.77
C ALA A 271 -19.09 -22.57 14.99
N PHE A 272 -18.43 -23.18 14.02
CA PHE A 272 -18.08 -24.59 14.00
C PHE A 272 -16.65 -24.81 13.50
N ARG A 273 -16.01 -25.86 14.00
CA ARG A 273 -14.82 -26.45 13.41
C ARG A 273 -15.24 -27.59 12.48
N LEU A 274 -14.85 -27.52 11.21
CA LEU A 274 -15.13 -28.54 10.20
C LEU A 274 -13.87 -29.39 10.01
N VAL A 275 -13.85 -30.58 10.59
CA VAL A 275 -12.74 -31.53 10.48
C VAL A 275 -13.02 -32.50 9.36
N TYR A 276 -12.08 -32.68 8.42
CA TYR A 276 -12.27 -33.59 7.28
C TYR A 276 -10.96 -34.05 6.63
N THR A 277 -10.99 -35.21 5.97
CA THR A 277 -9.88 -35.68 5.11
C THR A 277 -10.06 -35.25 3.65
N ASN A 278 -11.28 -35.45 3.12
CA ASN A 278 -11.66 -35.18 1.74
C ASN A 278 -12.74 -34.10 1.67
N ALA A 279 -12.56 -33.12 0.78
CA ALA A 279 -13.48 -32.00 0.60
C ALA A 279 -14.88 -32.46 0.12
N THR A 280 -14.98 -33.56 -0.62
CA THR A 280 -16.26 -34.12 -1.06
C THR A 280 -17.10 -34.65 0.11
N ASP A 281 -16.46 -35.21 1.14
CA ASP A 281 -17.19 -35.69 2.33
C ASP A 281 -17.65 -34.52 3.20
N ALA A 282 -16.82 -33.48 3.31
CA ALA A 282 -17.19 -32.22 3.95
C ALA A 282 -18.39 -31.56 3.25
N GLU A 283 -18.39 -31.54 1.92
CA GLU A 283 -19.50 -31.03 1.11
C GLU A 283 -20.82 -31.76 1.41
N LYS A 284 -20.81 -33.10 1.41
CA LYS A 284 -22.00 -33.91 1.72
C LYS A 284 -22.55 -33.65 3.12
N LEU A 285 -21.66 -33.52 4.12
CA LEU A 285 -22.04 -33.19 5.49
C LEU A 285 -22.71 -31.81 5.55
N LEU A 286 -22.09 -30.80 4.94
CA LEU A 286 -22.62 -29.43 4.90
C LEU A 286 -23.96 -29.36 4.15
N ARG A 287 -24.09 -30.09 3.03
CA ARG A 287 -25.33 -30.15 2.25
C ARG A 287 -26.48 -30.71 3.08
N LYS A 288 -26.25 -31.83 3.78
CA LYS A 288 -27.26 -32.43 4.66
C LYS A 288 -27.76 -31.41 5.70
N LEU A 289 -26.84 -30.67 6.32
CA LEU A 289 -27.16 -29.68 7.34
C LEU A 289 -27.87 -28.44 6.79
N GLY A 290 -27.52 -28.00 5.58
CA GLY A 290 -28.22 -26.90 4.89
C GLY A 290 -29.61 -27.28 4.38
N SER A 291 -29.86 -28.57 4.16
CA SER A 291 -31.17 -29.10 3.74
C SER A 291 -32.15 -29.23 4.89
N ASP A 292 -31.66 -29.50 6.10
CA ASP A 292 -32.49 -29.83 7.26
C ASP A 292 -33.09 -28.60 7.97
N GLY A 293 -32.74 -27.34 7.58
CA GLY A 293 -33.35 -26.04 7.94
C GLY A 293 -33.47 -25.64 9.43
N ASN A 294 -33.49 -26.63 10.31
CA ASN A 294 -33.71 -26.59 11.74
C ASN A 294 -32.44 -26.97 12.51
N LEU A 295 -31.49 -27.71 11.93
CA LEU A 295 -30.31 -28.17 12.69
C LEU A 295 -29.33 -27.05 13.05
N LEU A 296 -29.05 -26.11 12.13
CA LEU A 296 -28.19 -24.95 12.43
C LEU A 296 -28.82 -24.02 13.49
N LYS A 297 -30.16 -23.99 13.59
CA LYS A 297 -30.93 -23.28 14.63
C LYS A 297 -31.04 -24.08 15.94
N ASN A 298 -31.15 -25.41 15.86
CA ASN A 298 -31.28 -26.27 17.03
C ASN A 298 -29.95 -26.43 17.77
N ILE A 299 -28.82 -26.45 17.06
CA ILE A 299 -27.48 -26.48 17.68
C ILE A 299 -27.17 -25.14 18.39
N SER A 300 -27.75 -24.02 17.96
CA SER A 300 -27.63 -22.73 18.65
C SER A 300 -28.58 -22.57 19.85
N SER A 301 -29.71 -23.29 19.88
CA SER A 301 -30.75 -23.16 20.92
C SER A 301 -30.39 -23.66 22.33
N HIS A 302 -29.24 -24.34 22.52
CA HIS A 302 -28.75 -24.72 23.85
C HIS A 302 -27.92 -23.63 24.56
N LEU A 303 -27.95 -22.39 24.06
CA LEU A 303 -27.35 -21.22 24.72
C LEU A 303 -28.43 -20.40 25.45
N SER A 304 -28.93 -20.92 26.58
CA SER A 304 -29.53 -20.05 27.60
C SER A 304 -28.42 -19.61 28.55
N VAL A 305 -28.01 -18.35 28.41
CA VAL A 305 -27.08 -17.68 29.31
C VAL A 305 -27.76 -17.56 30.68
N SER A 306 -27.22 -18.22 31.70
CA SER A 306 -27.49 -17.81 33.08
C SER A 306 -26.78 -16.49 33.33
N PRO A 307 -27.45 -15.47 33.93
CA PRO A 307 -26.81 -14.20 34.22
C PRO A 307 -25.64 -14.43 35.18
N LEU A 308 -24.48 -13.87 34.82
CA LEU A 308 -23.29 -13.81 35.65
C LEU A 308 -23.65 -13.29 37.05
N SER A 309 -23.61 -14.17 38.03
CA SER A 309 -23.62 -13.80 39.44
C SER A 309 -22.35 -13.00 39.73
N GLN A 310 -22.54 -11.79 40.25
CA GLN A 310 -21.49 -10.93 40.77
C GLN A 310 -20.60 -11.71 41.75
N ALA A 311 -19.35 -11.97 41.36
CA ALA A 311 -18.32 -12.44 42.28
C ALA A 311 -17.40 -11.26 42.61
N THR A 312 -17.52 -10.77 43.84
CA THR A 312 -16.57 -9.86 44.48
C THR A 312 -15.19 -10.51 44.58
N PRO A 313 -14.08 -9.75 44.41
CA PRO A 313 -12.75 -10.30 44.51
C PRO A 313 -12.38 -10.47 45.98
N ASN A 314 -11.84 -11.65 46.33
CA ASN A 314 -11.06 -11.81 47.55
C ASN A 314 -9.65 -12.30 47.18
N PRO A 315 -8.59 -11.79 47.85
CA PRO A 315 -7.21 -12.01 47.45
C PRO A 315 -6.62 -13.26 48.09
N GLU A 316 -5.47 -13.66 47.52
CA GLU A 316 -4.42 -14.53 48.06
C GLU A 316 -4.32 -16.00 47.60
N SER A 317 -3.04 -16.36 47.39
CA SER A 317 -2.42 -17.64 47.07
C SER A 317 -2.41 -17.97 45.58
N GLY A 318 -1.29 -18.20 44.91
CA GLY A 318 0.07 -18.51 45.37
C GLY A 318 0.62 -19.56 44.42
N GLN A 319 1.60 -19.15 43.60
CA GLN A 319 2.63 -19.97 42.93
C GLN A 319 2.20 -21.31 42.31
N ASP A 320 2.21 -21.35 40.96
CA ASP A 320 2.92 -22.38 40.18
C ASP A 320 2.87 -21.97 38.70
N THR A 321 3.95 -21.34 38.23
CA THR A 321 4.18 -21.01 36.82
C THR A 321 4.93 -22.15 36.15
N GLU A 322 4.21 -23.03 35.46
CA GLU A 322 4.81 -23.85 34.40
C GLU A 322 4.95 -23.00 33.12
N GLU A 323 6.18 -22.88 32.65
CA GLU A 323 6.56 -22.22 31.40
C GLU A 323 5.87 -22.87 30.20
N ILE A 324 4.92 -22.16 29.59
CA ILE A 324 4.41 -22.48 28.26
C ILE A 324 5.24 -21.69 27.25
N GLU A 325 6.20 -22.38 26.64
CA GLU A 325 7.10 -21.89 25.60
C GLU A 325 6.29 -21.37 24.38
N TYR A 326 6.22 -20.05 24.24
CA TYR A 326 5.49 -19.35 23.19
C TYR A 326 6.29 -19.34 21.88
N ARG A 327 6.17 -20.41 21.07
CA ARG A 327 6.73 -20.41 19.69
C ARG A 327 5.74 -19.79 18.70
N GLY A 328 5.79 -18.46 18.62
CA GLY A 328 5.09 -17.66 17.63
C GLY A 328 5.76 -17.73 16.25
N ALA A 329 4.93 -17.92 15.22
CA ALA A 329 5.29 -18.25 13.85
C ALA A 329 6.09 -17.16 13.11
N THR A 330 7.38 -17.41 12.94
CA THR A 330 8.24 -16.87 11.89
C THR A 330 8.21 -17.83 10.69
N ALA A 331 7.63 -17.43 9.56
CA ALA A 331 7.95 -18.01 8.24
C ALA A 331 7.24 -17.25 7.11
N LEU A 332 7.91 -16.26 6.54
CA LEU A 332 7.87 -15.95 5.12
C LEU A 332 9.16 -15.19 4.82
N GLN A 333 10.25 -15.92 4.59
CA GLN A 333 11.44 -15.37 3.95
C GLN A 333 12.31 -16.47 3.33
N GLU A 334 12.81 -16.10 2.16
CA GLU A 334 13.36 -16.89 1.07
C GLU A 334 14.71 -17.55 1.41
N THR A 335 14.99 -18.73 0.84
CA THR A 335 16.32 -19.36 0.93
C THR A 335 16.85 -19.76 -0.44
N ASN A 336 17.91 -19.06 -0.86
CA ASN A 336 18.66 -19.24 -2.11
C ASN A 336 19.54 -20.51 -2.11
N LEU A 337 19.64 -21.20 -3.26
CA LEU A 337 20.64 -22.24 -3.54
C LEU A 337 21.17 -22.13 -4.99
N GLN A 338 22.50 -22.20 -5.11
CA GLN A 338 23.37 -21.96 -6.27
C GLN A 338 23.36 -23.11 -7.29
N VAL A 339 23.41 -22.82 -8.62
CA VAL A 339 24.06 -23.71 -9.62
C VAL A 339 24.66 -22.91 -10.81
N ALA A 340 25.79 -23.45 -11.26
CA ALA A 340 26.82 -23.08 -12.23
C ALA A 340 26.47 -22.54 -13.65
N SER A 341 27.49 -21.87 -14.17
CA SER A 341 27.66 -21.19 -15.47
C SER A 341 27.66 -22.09 -16.72
N GLY A 342 27.07 -21.59 -17.81
CA GLY A 342 27.31 -22.05 -19.18
C GLY A 342 27.11 -20.90 -20.17
N LYS A 343 28.18 -20.51 -20.88
CA LYS A 343 28.21 -19.50 -21.94
C LYS A 343 27.45 -20.02 -23.17
N HIS A 344 26.68 -19.18 -23.87
CA HIS A 344 26.57 -19.23 -25.34
C HIS A 344 26.06 -17.91 -25.93
N GLU A 345 26.49 -17.68 -27.16
CA GLU A 345 26.69 -16.40 -27.85
C GLU A 345 25.41 -15.78 -28.43
N ALA A 346 25.46 -14.46 -28.56
CA ALA A 346 24.48 -13.63 -29.24
C ALA A 346 24.61 -13.71 -30.77
N THR A 347 23.49 -13.68 -31.47
CA THR A 347 23.42 -13.20 -32.85
C THR A 347 22.26 -12.23 -33.03
N SER A 348 22.60 -11.14 -33.72
CA SER A 348 21.82 -9.94 -34.01
C SER A 348 20.70 -10.19 -35.01
N LEU A 349 19.68 -9.32 -35.02
CA LEU A 349 18.95 -8.96 -36.25
C LEU A 349 18.34 -7.56 -36.09
N ALA A 350 18.38 -6.82 -37.19
CA ALA A 350 18.35 -5.37 -37.27
C ALA A 350 17.03 -4.82 -37.84
N LYS A 351 16.82 -3.53 -37.57
CA LYS A 351 16.04 -2.51 -38.31
C LYS A 351 14.51 -2.59 -38.31
N THR A 352 13.92 -1.53 -37.74
CA THR A 352 12.65 -0.95 -38.21
C THR A 352 12.67 0.53 -37.84
N GLU A 353 13.02 1.40 -38.79
CA GLU A 353 13.19 2.85 -38.58
C GLU A 353 11.91 3.70 -38.75
N ASN A 354 10.78 3.12 -39.16
CA ASN A 354 9.56 3.89 -39.46
C ASN A 354 8.55 4.05 -38.30
N THR A 355 8.82 3.51 -37.11
CA THR A 355 7.93 3.65 -35.93
C THR A 355 8.25 4.86 -35.04
N THR A 356 9.36 5.56 -35.27
CA THR A 356 9.84 6.62 -34.35
C THR A 356 9.17 7.98 -34.53
N ALA A 357 8.62 8.30 -35.71
CA ALA A 357 7.99 9.61 -35.95
C ALA A 357 6.56 9.70 -35.36
N ALA A 358 5.73 8.66 -35.54
CA ALA A 358 4.40 8.57 -34.95
C ALA A 358 4.46 8.44 -33.42
N ALA A 359 5.39 7.63 -32.90
CA ALA A 359 5.62 7.50 -31.47
C ALA A 359 6.12 8.81 -30.82
N LYS A 360 6.90 9.64 -31.54
CA LYS A 360 7.33 10.98 -31.07
C LYS A 360 6.18 12.00 -31.04
N SER A 361 5.29 11.97 -32.03
CA SER A 361 4.09 12.82 -32.05
C SER A 361 3.16 12.49 -30.88
N GLN A 362 2.88 11.21 -30.66
CA GLN A 362 1.97 10.72 -29.62
C GLN A 362 2.55 10.82 -28.19
N THR A 363 3.89 10.75 -28.03
CA THR A 363 4.55 11.02 -26.74
C THR A 363 4.51 12.50 -26.35
N ASN A 364 4.65 13.41 -27.33
CA ASN A 364 4.55 14.85 -27.08
C ASN A 364 3.13 15.28 -26.68
N THR A 365 2.08 14.72 -27.29
CA THR A 365 0.68 14.99 -26.90
C THR A 365 0.34 14.47 -25.52
N ASN A 366 0.85 13.28 -25.16
CA ASN A 366 0.62 12.69 -23.84
C ASN A 366 1.29 13.52 -22.75
N ALA A 367 2.55 13.92 -22.91
CA ALA A 367 3.27 14.75 -21.94
C ALA A 367 2.57 16.09 -21.67
N ALA A 368 2.08 16.77 -22.72
CA ALA A 368 1.33 18.02 -22.59
C ALA A 368 -0.01 17.83 -21.85
N HIS A 369 -0.71 16.73 -22.12
CA HIS A 369 -1.92 16.37 -21.38
C HIS A 369 -1.62 16.06 -19.91
N PHE A 370 -0.51 15.36 -19.62
CA PHE A 370 -0.06 15.08 -18.26
C PHE A 370 0.23 16.33 -17.45
N ASP A 371 0.96 17.26 -18.07
CA ASP A 371 1.23 18.56 -17.49
C ASP A 371 -0.09 19.29 -17.21
N SER A 372 -1.02 19.35 -18.16
CA SER A 372 -2.32 19.99 -17.97
C SER A 372 -3.09 19.46 -16.74
N VAL A 373 -3.23 18.13 -16.61
CA VAL A 373 -3.97 17.53 -15.48
C VAL A 373 -3.24 17.73 -14.15
N ARG A 374 -1.90 17.69 -14.12
CA ARG A 374 -1.15 18.05 -12.90
C ARG A 374 -1.42 19.50 -12.50
N HIS A 375 -1.38 20.44 -13.45
CA HIS A 375 -1.69 21.85 -13.15
C HIS A 375 -3.13 21.99 -12.64
N GLN A 376 -4.10 21.27 -13.21
CA GLN A 376 -5.47 21.24 -12.69
C GLN A 376 -5.54 20.72 -11.25
N LEU A 377 -4.84 19.62 -10.94
CA LEU A 377 -4.76 19.09 -9.57
C LEU A 377 -4.21 20.15 -8.60
N ILE A 378 -3.07 20.76 -8.94
CA ILE A 378 -2.45 21.78 -8.09
C ILE A 378 -3.34 23.02 -7.95
N ALA A 379 -3.98 23.47 -9.02
CA ALA A 379 -4.93 24.59 -8.98
C ALA A 379 -6.13 24.28 -8.05
N ILE A 380 -6.65 23.06 -8.07
CA ILE A 380 -7.69 22.62 -7.13
C ILE A 380 -7.15 22.67 -5.68
N LEU A 381 -5.93 22.16 -5.44
CA LEU A 381 -5.34 22.16 -4.10
C LEU A 381 -5.13 23.58 -3.53
N ARG A 382 -4.89 24.56 -4.40
CA ARG A 382 -4.77 25.99 -4.07
C ARG A 382 -6.09 26.73 -3.96
N GLY A 383 -7.20 26.10 -4.35
CA GLY A 383 -8.50 26.76 -4.45
C GLY A 383 -8.67 27.68 -5.68
N GLU A 384 -7.77 27.59 -6.66
CA GLU A 384 -7.77 28.38 -7.89
C GLU A 384 -8.72 27.81 -8.97
N LEU A 385 -9.09 26.52 -8.87
CA LEU A 385 -9.98 25.84 -9.80
C LEU A 385 -11.12 25.13 -9.07
N ASN A 386 -12.35 25.34 -9.55
CA ASN A 386 -13.53 24.65 -9.04
C ASN A 386 -13.67 23.26 -9.67
N TRP A 387 -13.53 22.20 -8.87
CA TRP A 387 -13.65 20.80 -9.33
C TRP A 387 -15.08 20.40 -9.71
N MET A 388 -16.09 21.18 -9.36
CA MET A 388 -17.49 20.87 -9.69
C MET A 388 -17.78 20.96 -11.19
N SER A 389 -16.97 21.68 -11.98
CA SER A 389 -17.14 21.78 -13.43
C SER A 389 -16.52 20.62 -14.20
N LEU A 390 -15.81 19.71 -13.54
CA LEU A 390 -15.12 18.60 -14.20
C LEU A 390 -16.13 17.53 -14.64
N THR A 391 -15.96 17.07 -15.87
CA THR A 391 -16.66 15.91 -16.44
C THR A 391 -16.15 14.60 -15.82
N LEU A 392 -16.90 13.50 -15.97
CA LEU A 392 -16.46 12.19 -15.44
C LEU A 392 -15.11 11.71 -16.01
N PRO A 393 -14.80 11.87 -17.32
CA PRO A 393 -13.47 11.53 -17.83
C PRO A 393 -12.33 12.39 -17.25
N GLU A 394 -12.60 13.66 -16.96
CA GLU A 394 -11.64 14.55 -16.29
C GLU A 394 -11.42 14.12 -14.83
N TRP A 395 -12.49 13.76 -14.10
CA TRP A 395 -12.38 13.16 -12.77
C TRP A 395 -11.56 11.88 -12.76
N ASP A 396 -11.83 10.97 -13.69
CA ASP A 396 -11.13 9.70 -13.81
C ASP A 396 -9.61 9.90 -14.04
N THR A 397 -9.24 10.92 -14.84
CA THR A 397 -7.84 11.26 -15.10
C THR A 397 -7.21 12.03 -13.93
N LEU A 398 -7.95 12.93 -13.29
CA LEU A 398 -7.53 13.64 -12.09
C LEU A 398 -7.22 12.67 -10.94
N LEU A 399 -8.10 11.71 -10.68
CA LEU A 399 -7.93 10.70 -9.63
C LEU A 399 -6.74 9.77 -9.93
N LEU A 400 -6.55 9.37 -11.19
CA LEU A 400 -5.37 8.61 -11.62
C LEU A 400 -4.07 9.36 -11.24
N HIS A 401 -4.02 10.66 -11.51
CA HIS A 401 -2.82 11.47 -11.23
C HIS A 401 -2.66 11.74 -9.74
N ALA A 402 -3.76 12.03 -9.04
CA ALA A 402 -3.74 12.23 -7.60
C ALA A 402 -3.24 10.97 -6.88
N CYS A 403 -3.63 9.77 -7.31
CA CYS A 403 -3.07 8.52 -6.79
C CYS A 403 -1.59 8.37 -7.20
N HIS A 404 -1.24 8.58 -8.47
CA HIS A 404 0.14 8.46 -8.95
C HIS A 404 1.13 9.34 -8.16
N PHE A 405 0.74 10.58 -7.86
CA PHE A 405 1.54 11.54 -7.11
C PHE A 405 1.38 11.43 -5.60
N ASP A 406 0.58 10.49 -5.09
CA ASP A 406 0.27 10.33 -3.65
C ASP A 406 -0.36 11.59 -3.01
N LEU A 407 -1.22 12.26 -3.80
CA LEU A 407 -1.99 13.46 -3.46
C LEU A 407 -3.51 13.22 -3.40
N ALA A 408 -3.99 11.97 -3.55
CA ALA A 408 -5.43 11.66 -3.49
C ALA A 408 -6.06 12.03 -2.14
N SER A 409 -5.37 11.76 -1.02
CA SER A 409 -5.81 12.16 0.32
C SER A 409 -5.80 13.68 0.49
N GLN A 410 -4.82 14.37 -0.10
CA GLN A 410 -4.76 15.83 -0.11
C GLN A 410 -5.94 16.42 -0.89
N LEU A 411 -6.22 15.90 -2.08
CA LEU A 411 -7.36 16.31 -2.90
C LEU A 411 -8.68 16.12 -2.15
N ALA A 412 -8.91 14.93 -1.58
CA ALA A 412 -10.13 14.64 -0.85
C ALA A 412 -10.32 15.54 0.38
N THR A 413 -9.24 15.80 1.12
CA THR A 413 -9.25 16.68 2.28
C THR A 413 -9.51 18.14 1.89
N THR A 414 -8.88 18.62 0.81
CA THR A 414 -9.16 19.96 0.27
C THR A 414 -10.62 20.10 -0.13
N ILE A 415 -11.18 19.15 -0.87
CA ILE A 415 -12.59 19.16 -1.27
C ILE A 415 -13.51 19.19 -0.05
N GLN A 416 -13.26 18.32 0.93
CA GLN A 416 -14.05 18.23 2.16
C GLN A 416 -14.00 19.54 2.95
N ARG A 417 -12.82 20.16 3.07
CA ARG A 417 -12.61 21.42 3.77
C ARG A 417 -13.34 22.59 3.10
N CYS A 418 -13.23 22.72 1.79
CA CYS A 418 -13.83 23.85 1.06
C CYS A 418 -15.37 23.84 1.08
N ASN A 419 -15.99 22.66 1.19
CA ASN A 419 -17.43 22.48 1.08
C ASN A 419 -18.12 21.98 2.37
N ASN A 420 -17.37 21.86 3.48
CA ASN A 420 -17.80 21.18 4.72
C ASN A 420 -18.30 19.72 4.51
N SER A 421 -18.13 19.16 3.31
CA SER A 421 -18.55 17.82 2.92
C SER A 421 -17.86 17.41 1.60
N LEU A 422 -17.79 16.10 1.36
CA LEU A 422 -17.20 15.56 0.15
C LEU A 422 -18.19 15.62 -1.03
N HIS A 423 -18.22 16.76 -1.72
CA HIS A 423 -18.98 16.93 -2.96
C HIS A 423 -18.15 16.52 -4.19
N ALA A 424 -18.43 15.33 -4.70
CA ALA A 424 -17.90 14.76 -5.94
C ALA A 424 -18.97 13.88 -6.63
N PRO A 425 -18.82 13.53 -7.93
CA PRO A 425 -19.68 12.56 -8.60
C PRO A 425 -19.72 11.20 -7.88
N VAL A 426 -20.82 10.46 -8.02
CA VAL A 426 -21.02 9.19 -7.30
C VAL A 426 -19.93 8.16 -7.62
N GLU A 427 -19.36 8.21 -8.82
CA GLU A 427 -18.27 7.37 -9.30
C GLU A 427 -16.92 7.73 -8.67
N ALA A 428 -16.69 9.02 -8.37
CA ALA A 428 -15.43 9.49 -7.79
C ALA A 428 -15.40 9.35 -6.25
N LYS A 429 -16.57 9.37 -5.60
CA LYS A 429 -16.70 9.33 -4.14
C LYS A 429 -16.00 8.14 -3.48
N PRO A 430 -16.13 6.88 -3.95
CA PRO A 430 -15.48 5.74 -3.29
C PRO A 430 -13.96 5.89 -3.13
N THR A 431 -13.29 6.41 -4.18
CA THR A 431 -11.84 6.64 -4.15
C THR A 431 -11.46 7.72 -3.14
N LEU A 432 -12.22 8.82 -3.11
CA LEU A 432 -11.97 9.94 -2.21
C LEU A 432 -12.31 9.60 -0.75
N ASP A 433 -13.41 8.89 -0.50
CA ASP A 433 -13.78 8.38 0.83
C ASP A 433 -12.70 7.44 1.38
N HIS A 434 -12.20 6.51 0.55
CA HIS A 434 -11.08 5.65 0.95
C HIS A 434 -9.83 6.48 1.28
N ALA A 435 -9.52 7.49 0.48
CA ALA A 435 -8.37 8.36 0.71
C ALA A 435 -8.48 9.17 2.02
N LEU A 436 -9.69 9.62 2.39
CA LEU A 436 -9.99 10.27 3.67
C LEU A 436 -9.84 9.31 4.86
N GLN A 437 -10.40 8.11 4.75
CA GLN A 437 -10.25 7.10 5.80
C GLN A 437 -8.80 6.68 5.99
N ALA A 438 -8.04 6.55 4.89
CA ALA A 438 -6.64 6.19 4.93
C ALA A 438 -5.78 7.24 5.63
N VAL A 439 -6.01 8.53 5.35
CA VAL A 439 -5.28 9.60 6.05
C VAL A 439 -5.70 9.71 7.52
N ALA A 440 -6.99 9.59 7.83
CA ALA A 440 -7.46 9.58 9.22
C ALA A 440 -6.87 8.43 10.05
N PHE A 441 -6.83 7.21 9.49
CA PHE A 441 -6.18 6.07 10.12
C PHE A 441 -4.67 6.30 10.29
N ASN A 442 -4.01 6.80 9.25
CA ASN A 442 -2.58 7.12 9.28
C ASN A 442 -2.23 8.11 10.38
N HIS A 443 -2.98 9.21 10.50
CA HIS A 443 -2.78 10.24 11.53
C HIS A 443 -3.02 9.69 12.94
N LYS A 444 -4.04 8.84 13.11
CA LYS A 444 -4.30 8.17 14.39
C LYS A 444 -3.14 7.27 14.81
N LEU A 445 -2.56 6.52 13.87
CA LEU A 445 -1.40 5.67 14.12
C LEU A 445 -0.18 6.50 14.54
N HIS A 446 0.10 7.62 13.85
CA HIS A 446 1.21 8.52 14.20
C HIS A 446 1.01 9.18 15.57
N LYS A 447 -0.19 9.70 15.84
CA LYS A 447 -0.51 10.28 17.15
C LYS A 447 -0.37 9.27 18.28
N PHE A 448 -0.72 8.01 18.03
CA PHE A 448 -0.55 6.94 19.00
C PHE A 448 0.93 6.61 19.19
N GLU A 449 1.70 6.48 18.12
CA GLU A 449 3.13 6.18 18.18
C GLU A 449 3.93 7.26 18.92
N LEU A 450 3.64 8.53 18.64
CA LEU A 450 4.29 9.66 19.31
C LEU A 450 4.06 9.66 20.83
N ARG A 451 2.97 9.06 21.34
CA ARG A 451 2.77 8.92 22.80
C ARG A 451 3.76 7.94 23.42
N PHE A 452 4.12 6.87 22.73
CA PHE A 452 5.12 5.90 23.21
C PHE A 452 6.53 6.46 23.06
N LEU A 453 6.85 7.01 21.90
CA LEU A 453 8.14 7.67 21.66
C LEU A 453 8.39 8.83 22.63
N LYS A 454 7.34 9.52 23.08
CA LYS A 454 7.44 10.52 24.14
C LYS A 454 7.96 9.92 25.46
N ARG A 455 7.42 8.78 25.90
CA ARG A 455 7.87 8.10 27.13
C ARG A 455 9.32 7.66 27.02
N ILE A 456 9.70 7.15 25.85
CA ILE A 456 11.08 6.74 25.54
C ILE A 456 12.02 7.94 25.57
N ALA A 457 11.60 9.07 25.00
CA ALA A 457 12.37 10.31 25.04
C ALA A 457 12.54 10.84 26.47
N GLU A 458 11.48 10.78 27.30
CA GLU A 458 11.52 11.16 28.71
C GLU A 458 12.45 10.26 29.52
N ALA A 459 12.34 8.93 29.38
CA ALA A 459 13.16 7.94 30.07
C ALA A 459 14.65 8.02 29.68
N SER A 460 14.94 8.28 28.41
CA SER A 460 16.31 8.47 27.92
C SER A 460 16.86 9.89 28.14
N HIS A 461 16.06 10.80 28.70
CA HIS A 461 16.38 12.23 28.85
C HIS A 461 16.86 12.88 27.53
N THR A 462 16.20 12.55 26.43
CA THR A 462 16.48 13.08 25.10
C THR A 462 15.42 14.10 24.68
N ARG A 463 15.72 14.88 23.64
CA ARG A 463 14.80 15.83 23.01
C ARG A 463 14.77 15.57 21.50
N PRO A 464 14.13 14.49 21.04
CA PRO A 464 14.12 14.15 19.63
C PRO A 464 13.46 15.26 18.81
N ILE A 465 14.01 15.54 17.64
CA ILE A 465 13.45 16.48 16.68
C ILE A 465 12.67 15.68 15.65
N LEU A 466 11.36 15.91 15.58
CA LEU A 466 10.51 15.35 14.54
C LEU A 466 10.87 15.99 13.21
N LEU A 467 10.94 15.18 12.16
CA LEU A 467 11.18 15.64 10.79
C LEU A 467 10.00 15.35 9.85
N LYS A 468 9.94 16.11 8.75
CA LYS A 468 8.99 15.96 7.64
C LYS A 468 7.55 15.66 8.08
N GLY A 469 6.94 14.57 7.59
CA GLY A 469 5.55 14.22 7.80
C GLY A 469 5.20 14.18 9.28
N ALA A 470 6.04 13.54 10.11
CA ALA A 470 5.82 13.51 11.55
C ALA A 470 5.87 14.91 12.18
N ALA A 471 6.79 15.77 11.75
CA ALA A 471 6.85 17.17 12.17
C ALA A 471 5.61 17.95 11.77
N TYR A 472 5.20 17.84 10.50
CA TYR A 472 4.09 18.62 9.95
C TYR A 472 2.76 18.29 10.64
N LEU A 473 2.54 16.99 10.91
CA LEU A 473 1.37 16.52 11.65
C LEU A 473 1.43 16.94 13.12
N ALA A 474 2.59 16.85 13.78
CA ALA A 474 2.74 17.26 15.17
C ALA A 474 2.54 18.77 15.37
N CYS A 475 2.89 19.58 14.37
CA CYS A 475 2.63 21.02 14.35
C CYS A 475 1.18 21.39 13.97
N ASN A 476 0.34 20.42 13.61
CA ASN A 476 -1.04 20.61 13.14
C ASN A 476 -1.13 21.62 11.97
N HIS A 477 -0.23 21.52 11.00
CA HIS A 477 -0.32 22.36 9.81
C HIS A 477 -1.56 21.99 8.97
N LEU A 478 -2.41 22.97 8.67
CA LEU A 478 -3.65 22.79 7.89
C LEU A 478 -3.39 22.17 6.50
N TRP A 479 -2.23 22.45 5.90
CA TRP A 479 -1.86 21.86 4.61
C TRP A 479 -1.42 20.40 4.71
N ALA A 480 -1.09 19.91 5.91
CA ALA A 480 -0.72 18.53 6.17
C ALA A 480 -1.92 17.62 6.53
N ASP A 481 -3.14 18.15 6.63
CA ASP A 481 -4.34 17.36 6.98
C ASP A 481 -4.60 16.18 6.01
N GLY A 482 -4.23 16.33 4.74
CA GLY A 482 -4.32 15.27 3.75
C GLY A 482 -3.02 14.50 3.52
N ARG A 483 -1.96 14.82 4.27
CA ARG A 483 -0.61 14.24 4.12
C ARG A 483 -0.52 12.92 4.88
N LYS A 484 -0.37 11.82 4.15
CA LYS A 484 0.00 10.50 4.72
C LYS A 484 1.51 10.43 4.92
N THR A 485 1.98 9.80 5.99
CA THR A 485 3.41 9.50 6.23
C THR A 485 3.58 8.04 6.65
N ASN A 486 4.67 7.37 6.29
CA ASN A 486 4.81 5.92 6.48
C ASN A 486 5.70 5.55 7.67
N ASP A 487 6.39 6.56 8.19
CA ASP A 487 7.53 6.51 9.07
C ASP A 487 7.48 7.70 10.04
N VAL A 488 8.12 7.53 11.19
CA VAL A 488 8.43 8.61 12.14
C VAL A 488 9.92 8.90 12.06
N ASP A 489 10.28 9.91 11.25
CA ASP A 489 11.64 10.44 11.18
C ASP A 489 11.97 11.26 12.44
N LEU A 490 13.00 10.84 13.19
CA LEU A 490 13.53 11.52 14.38
C LEU A 490 14.99 11.91 14.16
N LEU A 491 15.37 13.14 14.47
CA LEU A 491 16.76 13.57 14.57
C LEU A 491 17.20 13.67 16.03
N LEU A 492 18.32 13.03 16.36
CA LEU A 492 18.97 13.11 17.66
C LEU A 492 20.45 13.49 17.54
N ALA A 493 20.99 14.09 18.60
CA ALA A 493 22.43 14.29 18.74
C ALA A 493 23.16 12.94 18.78
N ALA A 494 24.31 12.84 18.10
CA ALA A 494 25.06 11.58 17.99
C ALA A 494 25.44 10.98 19.36
N ASN A 495 25.76 11.82 20.35
CA ASN A 495 26.09 11.41 21.72
C ASN A 495 24.89 10.82 22.50
N SER A 496 23.68 10.97 21.98
CA SER A 496 22.43 10.56 22.62
C SER A 496 21.81 9.33 21.99
N LEU A 497 22.39 8.81 20.90
CA LEU A 497 21.83 7.69 20.14
C LEU A 497 21.77 6.41 20.97
N HIS A 498 22.85 6.05 21.65
CA HIS A 498 22.93 4.79 22.40
C HIS A 498 21.83 4.71 23.47
N ARG A 499 21.69 5.76 24.30
CA ARG A 499 20.66 5.80 25.34
C ARG A 499 19.22 5.80 24.80
N PHE A 500 19.00 6.36 23.61
CA PHE A 500 17.67 6.34 22.97
C PHE A 500 17.38 4.97 22.35
N GLU A 501 18.37 4.36 21.70
CA GLU A 501 18.30 3.03 21.12
C GLU A 501 18.07 1.96 22.19
N ASP A 502 18.76 2.05 23.34
CA ASP A 502 18.53 1.16 24.48
C ASP A 502 17.09 1.28 25.01
N ALA A 503 16.59 2.51 25.14
CA ALA A 503 15.23 2.76 25.61
C ALA A 503 14.16 2.32 24.61
N LEU A 504 14.43 2.37 23.30
CA LEU A 504 13.58 1.77 22.27
C LEU A 504 13.49 0.25 22.46
N GLN A 505 14.63 -0.42 22.62
CA GLN A 505 14.69 -1.88 22.76
C GLN A 505 14.02 -2.38 24.05
N GLN A 506 14.11 -1.61 25.14
CA GLN A 506 13.40 -1.90 26.40
C GLN A 506 11.87 -1.85 26.26
N GLU A 507 11.36 -1.17 25.23
CA GLU A 507 9.92 -1.02 24.92
C GLU A 507 9.53 -1.83 23.67
N ASP A 508 10.19 -2.96 23.40
CA ASP A 508 9.90 -3.91 22.31
C ASP A 508 9.98 -3.33 20.89
N TYR A 509 10.81 -2.31 20.69
CA TYR A 509 11.22 -1.89 19.35
C TYR A 509 12.44 -2.69 18.91
N GLU A 510 12.29 -3.37 17.79
CA GLU A 510 13.35 -4.17 17.20
C GLU A 510 13.79 -3.57 15.87
N PRO A 511 15.10 -3.65 15.54
CA PRO A 511 15.55 -3.33 14.20
C PRO A 511 14.95 -4.34 13.21
N ASP A 512 14.80 -3.94 11.96
CA ASP A 512 14.24 -4.82 10.93
C ASP A 512 14.94 -6.20 10.89
N ALA A 513 14.14 -7.26 11.05
CA ALA A 513 14.60 -8.64 11.19
C ALA A 513 15.32 -9.16 9.94
N GLU A 514 15.06 -8.55 8.78
CA GLU A 514 15.72 -8.89 7.52
C GLU A 514 17.18 -8.41 7.47
N LEU A 515 17.57 -7.46 8.33
CA LEU A 515 18.91 -6.86 8.31
C LEU A 515 19.92 -7.73 9.04
N SER A 516 20.98 -8.14 8.33
CA SER A 516 22.10 -8.86 8.94
C SER A 516 22.87 -7.97 9.92
N ALA A 517 23.68 -8.58 10.80
CA ALA A 517 24.60 -7.83 11.65
C ALA A 517 25.58 -6.95 10.84
N SER A 518 25.90 -7.34 9.60
CA SER A 518 26.71 -6.53 8.68
C SER A 518 25.95 -5.29 8.21
N ASP A 519 24.67 -5.45 7.85
CA ASP A 519 23.83 -4.33 7.43
C ASP A 519 23.65 -3.32 8.55
N ARG A 520 23.40 -3.78 9.78
CA ARG A 520 23.29 -2.88 10.94
C ARG A 520 24.56 -2.08 11.23
N ARG A 521 25.75 -2.62 10.91
CA ARG A 521 27.01 -1.86 10.97
C ARG A 521 27.16 -0.89 9.81
N TYR A 522 26.68 -1.26 8.63
CA TYR A 522 26.68 -0.39 7.45
C TYR A 522 25.85 0.87 7.67
N TYR A 523 24.65 0.76 8.25
CA TYR A 523 23.81 1.91 8.62
C TYR A 523 24.59 2.92 9.48
N ARG A 524 25.14 2.44 10.60
CA ARG A 524 25.90 3.28 11.54
C ARG A 524 27.14 3.94 10.94
N LYS A 525 27.86 3.22 10.07
CA LYS A 525 29.13 3.71 9.52
C LYS A 525 28.95 4.66 8.33
N TRP A 526 27.95 4.43 7.50
CA TRP A 526 27.88 5.04 6.17
C TRP A 526 26.60 5.80 5.86
N LEU A 527 25.49 5.50 6.55
CA LEU A 527 24.22 6.19 6.37
C LEU A 527 24.10 7.36 7.35
N HIS A 528 22.92 7.94 7.44
CA HIS A 528 22.60 9.12 8.24
C HIS A 528 21.68 8.80 9.43
N GLU A 529 21.29 7.54 9.52
CA GLU A 529 20.29 7.00 10.43
C GLU A 529 20.73 5.62 10.94
N LEU A 530 20.17 5.24 12.09
CA LEU A 530 20.22 3.87 12.58
C LEU A 530 19.39 2.95 11.66
N PRO A 531 19.57 1.62 11.74
CA PRO A 531 18.65 0.70 11.10
C PRO A 531 17.20 1.02 11.49
N PRO A 532 16.22 0.90 10.57
CA PRO A 532 14.82 1.18 10.85
C PRO A 532 14.32 0.31 12.00
N TYR A 533 13.62 0.93 12.97
CA TYR A 533 13.04 0.26 14.12
C TYR A 533 11.53 0.13 13.99
N LYS A 534 10.98 -1.00 14.44
CA LYS A 534 9.53 -1.25 14.49
C LYS A 534 9.16 -1.87 15.83
N HIS A 535 8.12 -1.35 16.46
CA HIS A 535 7.54 -2.03 17.61
C HIS A 535 6.89 -3.36 17.18
N LEU A 536 7.08 -4.43 17.97
CA LEU A 536 6.63 -5.79 17.66
C LEU A 536 5.16 -5.87 17.18
N TYR A 537 4.26 -5.09 17.78
CA TYR A 537 2.82 -5.11 17.46
C TYR A 537 2.29 -3.90 16.66
N ARG A 538 2.95 -2.73 16.75
CA ARG A 538 2.44 -1.48 16.13
C ARG A 538 2.95 -1.33 14.71
N LYS A 539 4.17 -1.82 14.43
CA LYS A 539 4.78 -1.93 13.10
C LYS A 539 4.92 -0.62 12.30
N LEU A 540 4.66 0.55 12.90
CA LEU A 540 5.05 1.82 12.31
C LEU A 540 6.57 1.93 12.39
N GLU A 541 7.22 2.28 11.28
CA GLU A 541 8.67 2.43 11.20
C GLU A 541 9.10 3.72 11.90
N VAL A 542 10.17 3.63 12.68
CA VAL A 542 10.78 4.74 13.39
C VAL A 542 12.23 4.83 12.95
N ASP A 543 12.54 5.91 12.25
CA ASP A 543 13.87 6.16 11.70
C ASP A 543 14.59 7.18 12.57
N VAL A 544 15.70 6.73 13.16
CA VAL A 544 16.49 7.54 14.09
C VAL A 544 17.71 8.08 13.37
N HIS A 545 17.57 9.29 12.86
CA HIS A 545 18.59 10.09 12.21
C HIS A 545 19.56 10.69 13.22
N PHE A 546 20.83 10.75 12.83
CA PHE A 546 21.89 11.50 13.50
C PHE A 546 22.63 12.45 12.57
N ARG A 547 22.27 12.44 11.27
CA ARG A 547 22.64 13.39 10.24
C ARG A 547 21.46 13.58 9.29
N LEU A 548 21.52 14.61 8.44
CA LEU A 548 20.53 14.82 7.36
C LEU A 548 21.04 14.38 5.99
N LEU A 549 22.34 14.11 5.89
CA LEU A 549 22.98 13.53 4.72
C LEU A 549 23.84 12.36 5.18
N PRO A 550 23.85 11.24 4.42
CA PRO A 550 24.67 10.08 4.77
C PRO A 550 26.11 10.47 5.10
N VAL A 551 26.74 9.86 6.10
CA VAL A 551 28.15 10.15 6.49
C VAL A 551 29.11 10.11 5.29
N SER A 552 28.80 9.26 4.33
CA SER A 552 29.60 9.09 3.12
C SER A 552 29.36 10.13 2.03
N ASP A 553 28.30 10.93 2.08
CA ASP A 553 28.07 12.03 1.14
C ASP A 553 29.19 13.09 1.33
N PRO A 554 29.88 13.54 0.25
CA PRO A 554 30.91 14.56 0.35
C PRO A 554 30.45 15.90 0.94
N ARG A 555 29.14 16.17 0.93
CA ARG A 555 28.50 17.33 1.52
C ARG A 555 27.89 17.04 2.90
N SER A 556 28.15 15.87 3.49
CA SER A 556 27.65 15.55 4.81
C SER A 556 28.21 16.53 5.85
N PHE A 557 27.34 16.99 6.73
CA PHE A 557 27.64 17.95 7.79
C PHE A 557 27.11 17.44 9.13
N SER A 558 27.52 18.12 10.20
CA SER A 558 27.08 17.85 11.55
C SER A 558 25.80 18.64 11.88
N VAL A 559 24.96 18.11 12.76
CA VAL A 559 23.59 18.60 12.99
C VAL A 559 23.43 19.39 14.30
N GLU A 560 24.51 19.71 15.00
CA GLU A 560 24.45 20.40 16.30
C GLU A 560 23.74 21.74 16.20
N GLU A 561 24.07 22.55 15.19
CA GLU A 561 23.43 23.85 14.96
C GLU A 561 21.92 23.70 14.67
N TRP A 562 21.53 22.66 13.92
CA TRP A 562 20.13 22.35 13.62
C TRP A 562 19.37 21.97 14.90
N ILE A 563 20.04 21.26 15.81
CA ILE A 563 19.48 20.89 17.11
C ILE A 563 19.34 22.11 18.01
N GLU A 564 20.33 22.99 18.05
CA GLU A 564 20.31 24.22 18.84
C GLU A 564 19.19 25.17 18.39
N ARG A 565 18.99 25.31 17.09
CA ARG A 565 17.95 26.17 16.47
C ARG A 565 16.55 25.57 16.50
N SER A 566 16.43 24.25 16.69
CA SER A 566 15.13 23.57 16.70
C SER A 566 14.16 24.21 17.70
N MET A 567 12.87 24.16 17.41
CA MET A 567 11.80 24.77 18.20
C MET A 567 10.99 23.69 18.94
N PRO A 568 10.51 23.95 20.17
CA PRO A 568 9.64 23.01 20.87
C PRO A 568 8.30 22.84 20.15
N VAL A 569 7.73 21.64 20.20
CA VAL A 569 6.37 21.40 19.68
C VAL A 569 5.35 21.65 20.77
N ASN A 570 4.37 22.51 20.48
CA ASN A 570 3.31 22.87 21.43
C ASN A 570 2.54 21.64 21.91
N GLY A 571 2.48 21.44 23.22
CA GLY A 571 1.76 20.32 23.84
C GLY A 571 2.42 18.94 23.71
N LEU A 572 3.59 18.85 23.07
CA LEU A 572 4.27 17.57 22.76
C LEU A 572 5.72 17.49 23.27
N ASN A 573 6.08 18.25 24.31
CA ASN A 573 7.36 18.10 25.03
C ASN A 573 7.62 16.61 25.38
N PRO A 574 8.83 16.05 25.16
CA PRO A 574 10.09 16.72 24.80
C PRO A 574 10.40 16.84 23.31
N PHE A 575 9.43 16.60 22.43
CA PHE A 575 9.65 16.74 21.00
C PHE A 575 9.93 18.18 20.59
N ARG A 576 10.80 18.29 19.58
CA ARG A 576 11.14 19.52 18.89
C ARG A 576 10.90 19.35 17.39
N VAL A 577 10.95 20.42 16.63
CA VAL A 577 10.96 20.45 15.16
C VAL A 577 12.05 21.40 14.70
N LEU A 578 12.54 21.26 13.47
CA LEU A 578 13.48 22.22 12.91
C LEU A 578 12.82 23.62 12.82
N ASP A 579 13.64 24.67 12.85
CA ASP A 579 13.13 26.02 12.55
C ASP A 579 12.63 26.08 11.09
N PRO A 580 11.78 27.07 10.72
CA PRO A 580 11.14 27.10 9.41
C PRO A 580 12.10 27.00 8.21
N VAL A 581 13.27 27.65 8.26
CA VAL A 581 14.26 27.61 7.17
C VAL A 581 14.90 26.24 7.08
N ASP A 582 15.28 25.67 8.23
CA ASP A 582 15.87 24.35 8.30
C ASP A 582 14.85 23.25 7.92
N GLN A 583 13.54 23.42 8.17
CA GLN A 583 12.51 22.50 7.64
C GLN A 583 12.49 22.47 6.11
N VAL A 584 12.56 23.64 5.46
CA VAL A 584 12.62 23.74 3.99
C VAL A 584 13.91 23.11 3.46
N LEU A 585 15.06 23.42 4.06
CA LEU A 585 16.33 22.81 3.67
C LEU A 585 16.31 21.29 3.82
N HIS A 586 15.76 20.78 4.92
CA HIS A 586 15.64 19.34 5.13
C HIS A 586 14.73 18.68 4.07
N ALA A 587 13.58 19.27 3.75
CA ALA A 587 12.70 18.76 2.70
C ALA A 587 13.40 18.75 1.32
N ILE A 588 14.17 19.80 1.01
CA ILE A 588 14.99 19.90 -0.21
C ILE A 588 16.09 18.84 -0.24
N ILE A 589 16.84 18.67 0.86
CA ILE A 589 17.89 17.67 0.98
C ILE A 589 17.32 16.28 0.77
N ASN A 590 16.18 16.00 1.41
CA ASN A 590 15.52 14.72 1.27
C ASN A 590 15.16 14.44 -0.18
N LEU A 591 14.45 15.33 -0.88
CA LEU A 591 14.12 15.08 -2.28
C LEU A 591 15.37 15.03 -3.19
N GLY A 592 16.37 15.87 -2.92
CA GLY A 592 17.54 16.03 -3.79
C GLY A 592 18.64 14.99 -3.63
N HIS A 593 18.73 14.30 -2.49
CA HIS A 593 19.81 13.36 -2.17
C HIS A 593 19.34 11.97 -1.73
N THR A 594 18.18 11.85 -1.07
CA THR A 594 17.72 10.58 -0.48
C THR A 594 16.33 10.14 -0.99
N GLY A 595 15.67 10.98 -1.78
CA GLY A 595 14.23 10.90 -2.03
C GLY A 595 13.84 10.19 -3.33
N GLU A 596 12.58 9.78 -3.39
CA GLU A 596 11.99 9.08 -4.52
C GLU A 596 11.34 10.07 -5.51
N PHE A 597 11.98 10.28 -6.67
CA PHE A 597 11.48 11.22 -7.67
C PHE A 597 10.09 10.89 -8.25
N ARG A 598 9.57 9.67 -8.05
CA ARG A 598 8.17 9.35 -8.43
C ARG A 598 7.16 10.22 -7.68
N ARG A 599 7.48 10.63 -6.45
CA ARG A 599 6.63 11.45 -5.58
C ARG A 599 7.07 12.91 -5.53
N ALA A 600 7.94 13.35 -6.45
CA ALA A 600 8.51 14.69 -6.44
C ALA A 600 7.43 15.79 -6.45
N THR A 601 6.28 15.57 -7.10
CA THR A 601 5.16 16.55 -7.07
C THR A 601 4.60 16.74 -5.66
N ARG A 602 4.44 15.67 -4.87
CA ARG A 602 4.02 15.77 -3.46
C ARG A 602 5.10 16.44 -2.62
N ASP A 603 6.35 16.03 -2.78
CA ASP A 603 7.44 16.56 -1.95
C ASP A 603 7.73 18.04 -2.26
N THR A 604 7.60 18.46 -3.53
CA THR A 604 7.67 19.89 -3.89
C THR A 604 6.43 20.68 -3.49
N TRP A 605 5.25 20.04 -3.42
CA TRP A 605 4.06 20.63 -2.80
C TRP A 605 4.28 20.91 -1.31
N ASP A 606 4.86 19.96 -0.56
CA ASP A 606 5.24 20.15 0.85
C ASP A 606 6.19 21.36 0.98
N ILE A 607 7.22 21.46 0.13
CA ILE A 607 8.15 22.61 0.12
C ILE A 607 7.41 23.92 -0.19
N SER A 608 6.48 23.93 -1.15
CA SER A 608 5.71 25.12 -1.48
C SER A 608 4.80 25.57 -0.33
N CYS A 609 4.28 24.63 0.47
CA CYS A 609 3.48 24.94 1.65
C CYS A 609 4.35 25.44 2.81
N LEU A 610 5.58 24.92 2.96
CA LEU A 610 6.53 25.40 3.98
C LEU A 610 7.01 26.82 3.70
N THR A 611 7.27 27.17 2.43
CA THR A 611 7.70 28.53 2.04
C THR A 611 6.54 29.52 1.96
N ASN A 612 5.31 29.04 1.79
CA ASN A 612 4.10 29.87 1.78
C ASN A 612 2.92 29.14 2.46
N PRO A 613 2.82 29.16 3.79
CA PRO A 613 1.74 28.47 4.51
C PRO A 613 0.33 28.99 4.17
N SER A 614 0.21 30.23 3.66
CA SER A 614 -1.05 30.83 3.21
C SER A 614 -1.53 30.37 1.82
N ILE A 615 -0.82 29.44 1.16
CA ILE A 615 -1.12 28.99 -0.20
C ILE A 615 -2.49 28.30 -0.39
N LEU A 616 -3.16 27.91 0.70
CA LEU A 616 -4.44 27.19 0.65
C LEU A 616 -5.69 28.08 0.46
N GLY A 617 -5.53 29.37 0.12
CA GLY A 617 -6.62 30.18 -0.45
C GLY A 617 -7.85 30.44 0.42
N HIS A 618 -7.78 30.25 1.75
CA HIS A 618 -8.93 30.55 2.62
C HIS A 618 -8.71 31.78 3.52
N GLU A 619 -9.47 32.83 3.21
CA GLU A 619 -9.61 34.09 3.96
C GLU A 619 -10.20 33.94 5.39
N ASN A 620 -10.47 32.70 5.84
CA ASN A 620 -11.04 32.43 7.17
C ASN A 620 -10.02 32.01 8.23
N ALA A 621 -8.71 32.06 7.95
CA ALA A 621 -7.69 32.09 9.00
C ALA A 621 -7.62 33.47 9.69
N LYS A 622 -8.78 34.02 10.08
CA LYS A 622 -8.87 35.09 11.08
C LYS A 622 -8.83 34.45 12.46
N SER A 623 -7.63 34.32 13.03
CA SER A 623 -7.34 34.69 14.43
C SER A 623 -5.88 34.37 14.76
N ASP A 624 -5.14 35.44 15.09
CA ASP A 624 -4.01 35.51 16.03
C ASP A 624 -2.65 34.85 15.74
N GLN A 625 -2.41 34.22 14.58
CA GLN A 625 -1.03 33.96 14.14
C GLN A 625 -0.64 34.91 13.02
N GLN A 626 0.20 35.90 13.34
CA GLN A 626 1.02 36.58 12.34
C GLN A 626 1.72 35.50 11.52
N VAL A 627 1.27 35.29 10.28
CA VAL A 627 1.97 34.44 9.32
C VAL A 627 3.25 35.22 8.99
N LEU A 628 4.33 34.90 9.69
CA LEU A 628 5.64 35.44 9.40
C LEU A 628 6.00 35.03 7.97
N GLU A 629 6.41 36.01 7.17
CA GLU A 629 6.95 35.77 5.84
C GLU A 629 8.17 34.83 5.94
N PHE A 630 8.31 33.90 5.01
CA PHE A 630 9.43 32.96 5.00
C PHE A 630 10.75 33.70 4.76
N ASP A 631 11.75 33.45 5.60
CA ASP A 631 13.04 34.11 5.54
C ASP A 631 13.94 33.53 4.44
N TRP A 632 13.79 34.08 3.23
CA TRP A 632 14.62 33.72 2.09
C TRP A 632 16.09 34.15 2.24
N GLN A 633 16.38 35.20 3.03
CA GLN A 633 17.77 35.65 3.25
C GLN A 633 18.53 34.63 4.10
N GLU A 634 17.90 34.14 5.16
CA GLU A 634 18.46 33.09 5.98
C GLU A 634 18.58 31.77 5.20
N LEU A 635 17.61 31.42 4.34
CA LEU A 635 17.74 30.27 3.44
C LEU A 635 18.97 30.40 2.54
N HIS A 636 19.23 31.59 1.98
CA HIS A 636 20.43 31.85 1.17
C HIS A 636 21.70 31.65 2.01
N HIS A 637 21.79 32.28 3.18
CA HIS A 637 22.94 32.16 4.08
C HIS A 637 23.26 30.70 4.43
N ARG A 638 22.24 29.96 4.87
CA ARG A 638 22.35 28.53 5.22
C ARG A 638 22.75 27.68 4.03
N THR A 639 22.20 27.96 2.86
CA THR A 639 22.54 27.26 1.60
C THR A 639 24.02 27.41 1.26
N GLU A 640 24.59 28.60 1.47
CA GLU A 640 26.03 28.85 1.26
C GLU A 640 26.90 28.17 2.30
N GLN A 641 26.54 28.33 3.59
CA GLN A 641 27.23 27.72 4.73
C GLN A 641 27.38 26.21 4.54
N LEU A 642 26.30 25.53 4.12
CA LEU A 642 26.25 24.08 3.92
C LEU A 642 26.72 23.63 2.53
N ARG A 643 27.04 24.57 1.64
CA ARG A 643 27.47 24.31 0.24
C ARG A 643 26.45 23.49 -0.57
N LEU A 644 25.17 23.81 -0.39
CA LEU A 644 24.04 23.12 -1.00
C LEU A 644 23.41 23.87 -2.19
N GLN A 645 24.08 24.91 -2.71
CA GLN A 645 23.55 25.81 -3.75
C GLN A 645 22.97 25.07 -4.96
N LYS A 646 23.66 24.02 -5.42
CA LYS A 646 23.21 23.18 -6.54
C LYS A 646 21.96 22.36 -6.22
N THR A 647 21.84 21.84 -5.01
CA THR A 647 20.69 21.04 -4.59
C THR A 647 19.47 21.93 -4.42
N VAL A 648 19.64 23.02 -3.65
CA VAL A 648 18.59 24.02 -3.39
C VAL A 648 18.07 24.62 -4.70
N SER A 649 18.95 25.11 -5.58
CA SER A 649 18.50 25.66 -6.86
C SER A 649 17.73 24.67 -7.72
N ASN A 650 18.20 23.42 -7.87
CA ASN A 650 17.53 22.44 -8.73
C ASN A 650 16.16 22.03 -8.18
N ILE A 651 16.04 21.82 -6.86
CA ILE A 651 14.77 21.41 -6.25
C ILE A 651 13.76 22.55 -6.22
N LEU A 652 14.19 23.79 -5.94
CA LEU A 652 13.30 24.94 -6.02
C LEU A 652 12.80 25.16 -7.45
N LEU A 653 13.68 25.12 -8.46
CA LEU A 653 13.28 25.22 -9.86
C LEU A 653 12.34 24.09 -10.29
N LEU A 654 12.55 22.88 -9.76
CA LEU A 654 11.66 21.74 -9.98
C LEU A 654 10.30 22.00 -9.32
N GLY A 655 10.25 22.58 -8.11
CA GLY A 655 9.01 23.00 -7.46
C GLY A 655 8.28 24.11 -8.21
N GLU A 656 9.00 25.10 -8.74
CA GLU A 656 8.43 26.15 -9.60
C GLU A 656 7.75 25.53 -10.82
N GLU A 657 8.35 24.49 -11.42
CA GLU A 657 7.81 23.82 -12.60
C GLU A 657 6.70 22.79 -12.32
N LEU A 658 6.81 22.02 -11.23
CA LEU A 658 5.86 20.95 -10.92
C LEU A 658 4.60 21.47 -10.25
N VAL A 659 4.75 22.42 -9.32
CA VAL A 659 3.67 22.87 -8.45
C VAL A 659 3.53 24.38 -8.42
N GLY A 660 4.28 25.14 -9.23
CA GLY A 660 4.18 26.61 -9.28
C GLY A 660 4.71 27.30 -8.03
N LEU A 661 5.70 26.72 -7.35
CA LEU A 661 6.34 27.30 -6.16
C LEU A 661 6.88 28.71 -6.47
N SER A 662 6.50 29.69 -5.65
CA SER A 662 6.95 31.08 -5.77
C SER A 662 8.38 31.24 -5.24
N ILE A 663 9.32 31.58 -6.12
CA ILE A 663 10.71 31.85 -5.78
C ILE A 663 10.99 33.34 -6.03
N PRO A 664 11.64 34.07 -5.10
CA PRO A 664 12.05 35.45 -5.35
C PRO A 664 12.88 35.58 -6.63
N GLU A 665 12.71 36.68 -7.36
CA GLU A 665 13.19 36.85 -8.75
C GLU A 665 14.68 36.52 -8.91
N HIS A 666 15.53 37.06 -8.01
CA HIS A 666 16.98 36.92 -8.08
C HIS A 666 17.57 35.79 -7.22
N PHE A 667 16.76 35.10 -6.39
CA PHE A 667 17.29 34.13 -5.41
C PHE A 667 18.17 33.03 -6.03
N ILE A 668 17.77 32.48 -7.17
CA ILE A 668 18.56 31.44 -7.87
C ILE A 668 19.88 31.99 -8.42
N GLU A 669 19.87 33.23 -8.91
CA GLU A 669 21.06 33.92 -9.40
C GLU A 669 22.01 34.24 -8.25
N ASP A 670 21.48 34.72 -7.13
CA ASP A 670 22.24 35.06 -5.92
C ASP A 670 22.98 33.84 -5.38
N ILE A 671 22.32 32.68 -5.28
CA ILE A 671 22.95 31.48 -4.70
C ILE A 671 23.86 30.75 -5.70
N THR A 672 23.67 30.87 -7.02
CA THR A 672 24.41 30.05 -8.01
C THR A 672 25.30 30.82 -8.98
N GLY A 673 25.15 32.14 -9.08
CA GLY A 673 25.73 32.97 -10.14
C GLY A 673 25.19 32.64 -11.54
N LYS A 674 24.04 31.98 -11.66
CA LYS A 674 23.44 31.55 -12.93
C LYS A 674 21.95 31.89 -12.97
N SER A 675 21.50 32.36 -14.13
CA SER A 675 20.07 32.55 -14.38
C SER A 675 19.27 31.25 -14.27
N LYS A 676 17.98 31.37 -13.97
CA LYS A 676 17.04 30.24 -13.91
C LYS A 676 17.12 29.37 -15.18
N ASP A 677 17.14 30.01 -16.36
CA ASP A 677 17.26 29.32 -17.65
C ASP A 677 18.55 28.53 -17.81
N ARG A 678 19.68 29.10 -17.37
CA ARG A 678 20.98 28.42 -17.44
C ARG A 678 21.01 27.20 -16.51
N SER A 679 20.41 27.31 -15.33
CA SER A 679 20.28 26.20 -14.36
C SER A 679 19.38 25.08 -14.89
N ARG A 680 18.25 25.41 -15.52
CA ARG A 680 17.33 24.46 -16.17
C ARG A 680 17.95 23.68 -17.34
N ARG A 681 18.93 24.26 -18.03
CA ARG A 681 19.67 23.58 -19.13
C ARG A 681 20.65 22.51 -18.62
N SER A 682 20.95 22.49 -17.34
CA SER A 682 21.87 21.50 -16.76
C SER A 682 21.37 20.07 -16.99
N VAL A 683 22.30 19.12 -17.16
CA VAL A 683 21.96 17.70 -17.36
C VAL A 683 21.21 17.17 -16.14
N ILE A 684 21.66 17.53 -14.94
CA ILE A 684 21.05 17.08 -13.69
C ILE A 684 19.59 17.50 -13.57
N TYR A 685 19.28 18.77 -13.84
CA TYR A 685 17.91 19.27 -13.77
C TYR A 685 17.00 18.55 -14.76
N ARG A 686 17.47 18.37 -16.01
CA ARG A 686 16.71 17.64 -17.03
C ARG A 686 16.45 16.18 -16.63
N THR A 687 17.41 15.53 -15.96
CA THR A 687 17.23 14.19 -15.42
C THR A 687 16.22 14.17 -14.27
N MET A 688 16.31 15.11 -13.31
CA MET A 688 15.35 15.26 -12.21
C MET A 688 13.92 15.47 -12.73
N LYS A 689 13.75 16.40 -13.68
CA LYS A 689 12.46 16.65 -14.35
C LYS A 689 11.93 15.38 -15.03
N MET A 690 12.77 14.68 -15.79
CA MET A 690 12.39 13.46 -16.49
C MET A 690 12.03 12.31 -15.54
N ALA A 691 12.68 12.22 -14.38
CA ALA A 691 12.33 11.23 -13.35
C ALA A 691 10.97 11.55 -12.69
N SER A 692 10.71 12.84 -12.47
CA SER A 692 9.51 13.36 -11.79
C SER A 692 8.25 13.22 -12.62
N LEU A 693 8.33 13.53 -13.91
CA LEU A 693 7.16 13.57 -14.78
C LEU A 693 6.81 12.18 -15.33
N PRO A 694 5.55 11.73 -15.21
CA PRO A 694 5.09 10.53 -15.88
C PRO A 694 5.15 10.72 -17.40
N ASP A 695 5.40 9.63 -18.11
CA ASP A 695 5.54 9.63 -19.57
C ASP A 695 4.91 8.35 -20.13
N GLY A 696 4.23 8.46 -21.26
CA GLY A 696 3.55 7.35 -21.95
C GLY A 696 2.21 6.92 -21.32
N PRO A 697 1.47 6.01 -21.99
CA PRO A 697 0.11 5.60 -21.59
C PRO A 697 0.06 4.79 -20.28
N THR A 698 1.22 4.33 -19.80
CA THR A 698 1.34 3.50 -18.59
C THR A 698 1.98 4.27 -17.43
N LEU A 699 2.12 5.60 -17.58
CA LEU A 699 2.93 6.47 -16.72
C LEU A 699 4.40 6.03 -16.65
N ARG A 700 4.86 5.21 -17.60
CA ARG A 700 6.23 4.69 -17.68
C ARG A 700 6.79 4.81 -19.08
N SER A 701 8.06 5.17 -19.14
CA SER A 701 8.87 5.08 -20.36
C SER A 701 10.28 4.61 -20.02
N ARG A 702 11.00 4.08 -21.02
CA ARG A 702 12.41 3.68 -20.85
C ARG A 702 13.28 4.87 -20.43
N LYS A 703 13.00 6.05 -20.97
CA LYS A 703 13.71 7.29 -20.62
C LYS A 703 13.51 7.64 -19.14
N ARG A 704 12.25 7.63 -18.66
CA ARG A 704 11.92 7.86 -17.25
C ARG A 704 12.57 6.82 -16.34
N TYR A 705 12.58 5.54 -16.73
CA TYR A 705 13.25 4.49 -15.95
C TYR A 705 14.74 4.78 -15.76
N HIS A 706 15.47 5.14 -16.83
CA HIS A 706 16.88 5.51 -16.72
C HIS A 706 17.10 6.78 -15.91
N ALA A 707 16.19 7.77 -16.01
CA ALA A 707 16.25 8.97 -15.20
C ALA A 707 16.04 8.68 -13.71
N LEU A 708 15.05 7.84 -13.35
CA LEU A 708 14.83 7.38 -11.98
C LEU A 708 16.05 6.66 -11.42
N TRP A 709 16.61 5.71 -12.19
CA TRP A 709 17.83 5.00 -11.80
C TRP A 709 19.01 5.96 -11.62
N ALA A 710 19.20 6.93 -12.52
CA ALA A 710 20.25 7.92 -12.40
C ALA A 710 20.08 8.81 -11.17
N MET A 711 18.83 9.15 -10.82
CA MET A 711 18.53 9.95 -9.64
C MET A 711 18.70 9.18 -8.33
N GLU A 712 18.36 7.89 -8.29
CA GLU A 712 18.63 7.00 -7.15
C GLU A 712 20.13 6.92 -6.81
N HIS A 713 20.99 7.14 -7.81
CA HIS A 713 22.45 7.13 -7.65
C HIS A 713 23.06 8.55 -7.60
N TYR A 714 22.27 9.61 -7.68
CA TYR A 714 22.75 10.99 -7.59
C TYR A 714 22.92 11.41 -6.12
N PRO A 715 23.97 12.17 -5.73
CA PRO A 715 25.05 12.76 -6.55
C PRO A 715 26.30 11.87 -6.76
N LEU A 716 26.16 10.70 -7.39
CA LEU A 716 27.21 9.72 -7.75
C LEU A 716 28.03 9.19 -6.55
N PRO A 717 28.58 7.97 -6.64
CA PRO A 717 28.85 7.19 -5.44
C PRO A 717 30.14 7.65 -4.78
N LYS A 718 30.01 8.12 -3.54
CA LYS A 718 30.79 7.77 -2.35
C LYS A 718 31.96 6.78 -2.63
N LEU A 719 33.04 7.22 -3.28
CA LEU A 719 34.21 6.37 -3.57
C LEU A 719 34.76 5.68 -2.30
N ASN A 720 34.57 6.31 -1.14
CA ASN A 720 34.94 5.76 0.16
C ASN A 720 34.08 4.55 0.58
N THR A 721 32.78 4.51 0.26
CA THR A 721 31.97 3.31 0.48
C THR A 721 32.33 2.23 -0.53
N TRP A 722 32.84 2.61 -1.70
CA TRP A 722 33.21 1.67 -2.75
C TRP A 722 34.41 0.77 -2.41
N LEU A 723 35.27 1.21 -1.50
CA LEU A 723 36.47 0.50 -1.07
C LEU A 723 36.27 -0.28 0.24
N ASP A 724 35.12 -0.13 0.92
CA ASP A 724 34.83 -0.82 2.18
C ASP A 724 34.30 -2.24 1.94
N PRO A 725 34.91 -3.29 2.52
CA PRO A 725 34.40 -4.67 2.45
C PRO A 725 32.93 -4.84 2.89
N LEU A 726 32.44 -4.01 3.82
CA LEU A 726 31.04 -4.04 4.28
C LEU A 726 30.03 -3.67 3.18
N THR A 727 30.47 -2.98 2.12
CA THR A 727 29.60 -2.68 0.97
C THR A 727 29.65 -3.75 -0.09
N TRP A 728 30.67 -4.61 -0.11
CA TRP A 728 30.81 -5.68 -1.09
C TRP A 728 29.72 -6.74 -0.93
N THR A 729 29.28 -7.03 0.30
CA THR A 729 28.13 -7.93 0.55
C THR A 729 26.81 -7.33 0.09
N LYS A 730 26.55 -6.04 0.38
CA LYS A 730 25.38 -5.33 -0.17
C LYS A 730 25.47 -5.17 -1.69
N ARG A 731 26.66 -5.09 -2.28
CA ARG A 731 26.85 -5.08 -3.74
C ARG A 731 26.54 -6.43 -4.35
N PHE A 732 26.99 -7.52 -3.74
CA PHE A 732 26.58 -8.86 -4.16
C PHE A 732 25.08 -9.02 -3.99
N HIS A 733 24.46 -8.70 -2.86
CA HIS A 733 22.99 -8.68 -2.71
C HIS A 733 22.29 -7.72 -3.69
N PHE A 734 22.78 -6.51 -3.97
CA PHE A 734 22.19 -5.65 -5.03
C PHE A 734 22.32 -6.26 -6.44
N MET A 735 23.38 -7.05 -6.68
CA MET A 735 23.63 -7.78 -7.92
C MET A 735 22.97 -9.17 -7.98
N THR A 736 22.61 -9.78 -6.84
CA THR A 736 22.12 -11.17 -6.71
C THR A 736 20.72 -11.30 -6.12
N ASP A 737 20.22 -10.30 -5.41
CA ASP A 737 18.84 -10.21 -4.95
C ASP A 737 17.99 -9.67 -6.10
N GLU A 738 17.50 -10.65 -6.85
CA GLU A 738 16.27 -10.75 -7.65
C GLU A 738 16.42 -11.84 -8.71
#